data_AF-A0A496SC64-F1
#
_entry.id   AF-A0A496SC64-F1
#
_cell.length_a   1.000
_cell.length_b   1.000
_cell.length_c   1.000
_cell.angle_alpha   90.00
_cell.angle_beta   90.00
_cell.angle_gamma   90.00
#
_symmetry.space_group_name_H-M   'P 1'
#
loop_
_entity.id
_entity.type
_entity.pdbx_description
1 polymer ?
#
loop_
_entity_poly.entity_id
_entity_poly.type
_entity_poly.pdbx_seq_one_letter_code
_entity_poly.pdbx_strand_id
1 'polypeptide(L)'
;ITLDLVPPPTLKDEAVVVGGELKDETYGEFQEEMDMLNRAFAEVMIEGDAQERPFTFPIPTYNISKDFNWDNPVLDLVFEMTAKYGIPYFANFINSDMKPEDAMSMCLYRDEEILIRRHGRIQRLTIGEFVEGLGAEFDDEGWAEVNQDIEVLGLNGSSYRTEWIPVRRVLRVMEDRYLKITTEDGKVIRVSPNHVLAVLTPDGLVQMLAKDAKVGHYVLSMKRSSDILPNGYRDLDGLVLDEDLAKILGYFTADGNYLFRDDHNPRGLQFSFNSDSREIEEIRELLERRFGVTVKEKQDPRYNTYYLYVYNTDLARKLYRAGFRKYGRLPEALFNSPPSVIEAFLDYFFKGDGYGRYQEVHIADEELSRDLVLLYGLIGRPTTYRRLESSQVVYIQHRETSSSSPLLHELVPGWMARSTYAVPGLNKGRMVGLLTLDKYNAHTEESRRIADVYVTRISKIEEVTLPEPEPFYDVELEREHLFVHSLGTVTHNCCRLRIDRREVKKRGGGLFAANPLTGSIGVVTINLPRIGYLSQSEEEFFERLGRLMDIAKVSLEIKRKVVERFTEEGLYPYARVYLEGVKASTGRYWDNHFSTIGLIGMNEALLNFMGKDIADPEGYEFAVKVLKFMRDRLYQYQQETDNLYNLEATPAEGATYRLARLDKARFPDIITAGGDGEPYYTNSTHLPVYATDDLYEALKHQDGLQVLYTGGTVLHGFVGERLTSKAVKLLVRRIAENFHIPYYTITPTFSICPAHGYIPGEHPRCPKCGEETEVYSRVVGYLRPVRQWNDGKQSEFRERRHYRVGSS
;
A
#
# COMPACT_ATOMS: atom_id res chain seq x y z
N ILE A 1 -5.78 -9.13 -22.26
CA ILE A 1 -6.69 -8.22 -21.53
C ILE A 1 -7.22 -8.99 -20.33
N THR A 2 -7.33 -8.36 -19.18
CA THR A 2 -8.02 -8.96 -18.03
C THR A 2 -9.45 -8.45 -18.06
N LEU A 3 -10.42 -9.35 -17.93
CA LEU A 3 -11.83 -9.01 -17.92
C LEU A 3 -12.37 -9.23 -16.53
N ASP A 4 -12.71 -8.13 -15.87
CA ASP A 4 -13.43 -8.16 -14.61
C ASP A 4 -14.91 -8.44 -14.90
N LEU A 5 -15.49 -9.36 -14.13
CA LEU A 5 -16.89 -9.77 -14.24
C LEU A 5 -17.80 -8.97 -13.30
N VAL A 6 -17.20 -8.33 -12.30
CA VAL A 6 -17.85 -7.45 -11.35
C VAL A 6 -16.97 -6.21 -11.16
N PRO A 7 -17.54 -5.03 -10.85
CA PRO A 7 -16.76 -3.87 -10.48
C PRO A 7 -15.80 -4.24 -9.34
N PRO A 8 -14.49 -4.03 -9.51
CA PRO A 8 -13.55 -4.35 -8.44
C PRO A 8 -13.88 -3.49 -7.22
N PRO A 9 -13.75 -4.01 -5.98
CA PRO A 9 -14.19 -3.31 -4.77
C PRO A 9 -13.68 -1.86 -4.65
N THR A 10 -12.49 -1.59 -5.20
CA THR A 10 -11.88 -0.26 -5.11
C THR A 10 -12.32 0.75 -6.15
N LEU A 11 -12.99 0.30 -7.22
CA LEU A 11 -13.62 1.22 -8.17
C LEU A 11 -15.13 1.26 -7.98
N LYS A 12 -15.71 0.22 -7.36
CA LYS A 12 -17.16 0.07 -7.19
C LYS A 12 -17.84 1.37 -6.71
N ASP A 13 -17.32 2.02 -5.69
CA ASP A 13 -17.94 3.24 -5.13
C ASP A 13 -17.30 4.54 -5.66
N GLU A 14 -16.41 4.47 -6.65
CA GLU A 14 -15.84 5.64 -7.32
C GLU A 14 -16.80 6.20 -8.37
N ALA A 15 -16.85 7.53 -8.46
CA ALA A 15 -17.57 8.22 -9.53
C ALA A 15 -17.02 7.84 -10.91
N VAL A 16 -17.91 7.55 -11.86
CA VAL A 16 -17.49 7.25 -13.23
C VAL A 16 -16.95 8.49 -13.93
N VAL A 17 -15.94 8.30 -14.78
CA VAL A 17 -15.36 9.38 -15.59
C VAL A 17 -15.84 9.26 -17.02
N VAL A 18 -16.65 10.22 -17.49
CA VAL A 18 -17.16 10.25 -18.87
C VAL A 18 -16.70 11.54 -19.54
N GLY A 19 -15.91 11.40 -20.61
CA GLY A 19 -15.34 12.54 -21.33
C GLY A 19 -14.30 13.35 -20.53
N GLY A 20 -13.73 12.76 -19.48
CA GLY A 20 -12.80 13.43 -18.57
C GLY A 20 -13.47 14.14 -17.38
N GLU A 21 -14.79 14.05 -17.26
CA GLU A 21 -15.55 14.62 -16.15
C GLU A 21 -16.10 13.52 -15.25
N LEU A 22 -16.00 13.71 -13.93
CA LEU A 22 -16.67 12.88 -12.94
C LEU A 22 -18.20 13.04 -13.07
N LYS A 23 -18.93 11.95 -12.90
CA LYS A 23 -20.39 11.90 -12.89
C LYS A 23 -20.90 11.55 -11.49
N ASP A 24 -22.22 11.68 -11.29
CA ASP A 24 -22.84 11.40 -9.99
C ASP A 24 -22.98 9.89 -9.76
N GLU A 25 -23.04 9.09 -10.84
CA GLU A 25 -23.09 7.64 -10.82
C GLU A 25 -21.72 7.01 -10.50
N THR A 26 -21.73 5.88 -9.81
CA THR A 26 -20.54 5.11 -9.42
C THR A 26 -20.32 3.90 -10.32
N TYR A 27 -19.09 3.37 -10.45
CA TYR A 27 -18.84 2.16 -11.29
C TYR A 27 -19.66 0.95 -10.85
N GLY A 28 -20.03 0.87 -9.57
CA GLY A 28 -20.85 -0.18 -8.98
C GLY A 28 -22.27 -0.25 -9.54
N GLU A 29 -22.77 0.87 -10.06
CA GLU A 29 -24.08 0.96 -10.69
C GLU A 29 -24.10 0.40 -12.14
N PHE A 30 -22.93 0.17 -12.74
CA PHE A 30 -22.80 -0.26 -14.15
C PHE A 30 -22.55 -1.77 -14.33
N GLN A 31 -23.03 -2.60 -13.40
CA GLN A 31 -22.90 -4.08 -13.52
C GLN A 31 -23.60 -4.60 -14.79
N GLU A 32 -24.75 -4.02 -15.17
CA GLU A 32 -25.48 -4.43 -16.38
C GLU A 32 -24.65 -4.17 -17.65
N GLU A 33 -23.98 -3.02 -17.74
CA GLU A 33 -23.09 -2.67 -18.84
C GLU A 33 -21.83 -3.54 -18.88
N MET A 34 -21.26 -3.88 -17.71
CA MET A 34 -20.15 -4.82 -17.62
C MET A 34 -20.56 -6.22 -18.11
N ASP A 35 -21.74 -6.70 -17.73
CA ASP A 35 -22.30 -7.97 -18.19
C ASP A 35 -22.57 -7.95 -19.70
N MET A 36 -23.12 -6.84 -20.21
CA MET A 36 -23.35 -6.62 -21.65
C MET A 36 -22.03 -6.68 -22.42
N LEU A 37 -20.98 -6.00 -21.94
CA LEU A 37 -19.67 -5.98 -22.59
C LEU A 37 -19.02 -7.36 -22.59
N ASN A 38 -19.03 -8.06 -21.45
CA ASN A 38 -18.49 -9.42 -21.34
C ASN A 38 -19.23 -10.39 -22.25
N ARG A 39 -20.57 -10.29 -22.32
CA ARG A 39 -21.40 -11.07 -23.24
C ARG A 39 -21.05 -10.81 -24.70
N ALA A 40 -21.09 -9.55 -25.12
CA ALA A 40 -20.81 -9.16 -26.50
C ALA A 40 -19.39 -9.58 -26.92
N PHE A 41 -18.41 -9.41 -26.03
CA PHE A 41 -17.05 -9.87 -26.27
C PHE A 41 -16.98 -11.39 -26.46
N ALA A 42 -17.60 -12.16 -25.57
CA ALA A 42 -17.61 -13.62 -25.68
C ALA A 42 -18.32 -14.11 -26.95
N GLU A 43 -19.46 -13.52 -27.31
CA GLU A 43 -20.21 -13.85 -28.55
C GLU A 43 -19.33 -13.67 -29.80
N VAL A 44 -18.67 -12.51 -29.94
CA VAL A 44 -17.77 -12.22 -31.06
C VAL A 44 -16.60 -13.19 -31.09
N MET A 45 -16.01 -13.51 -29.94
CA MET A 45 -14.88 -14.44 -29.84
C MET A 45 -15.28 -15.89 -30.16
N ILE A 46 -16.54 -16.28 -29.89
CA ILE A 46 -17.11 -17.60 -30.24
C ILE A 46 -17.42 -17.70 -31.74
N GLU A 47 -17.97 -16.65 -32.33
CA GLU A 47 -18.28 -16.59 -33.76
C GLU A 47 -17.00 -16.76 -34.59
N GLY A 48 -15.98 -15.96 -34.28
CA GLY A 48 -14.73 -15.92 -35.03
C GLY A 48 -14.84 -15.06 -36.30
N ASP A 49 -13.91 -15.25 -37.23
CA ASP A 49 -13.98 -14.57 -38.54
C ASP A 49 -15.06 -15.18 -39.45
N ALA A 50 -15.21 -14.64 -40.67
CA ALA A 50 -16.20 -15.13 -41.64
C ALA A 50 -16.01 -16.61 -42.08
N GLN A 51 -14.88 -17.23 -41.73
CA GLN A 51 -14.59 -18.65 -41.96
C GLN A 51 -14.54 -19.44 -40.64
N GLU A 52 -15.08 -18.87 -39.56
CA GLU A 52 -15.05 -19.40 -38.20
C GLU A 52 -13.62 -19.64 -37.68
N ARG A 53 -12.62 -18.88 -38.14
CA ARG A 53 -11.30 -18.88 -37.50
C ARG A 53 -11.37 -18.14 -36.16
N PRO A 54 -10.61 -18.58 -35.15
CA PRO A 54 -10.57 -17.88 -33.88
C PRO A 54 -9.85 -16.53 -34.03
N PHE A 55 -10.33 -15.52 -33.30
CA PHE A 55 -9.51 -14.35 -33.00
C PHE A 55 -8.44 -14.75 -32.00
N THR A 56 -7.17 -14.64 -32.40
CA THR A 56 -6.02 -15.06 -31.57
C THR A 56 -5.64 -14.00 -30.54
N PHE A 57 -6.10 -12.76 -30.74
CA PHE A 57 -5.94 -11.63 -29.83
C PHE A 57 -7.21 -10.76 -29.85
N PRO A 58 -7.51 -10.06 -28.74
CA PRO A 58 -6.80 -10.12 -27.46
C PRO A 58 -7.08 -11.45 -26.73
N ILE A 59 -6.13 -11.87 -25.88
CA ILE A 59 -6.31 -13.04 -25.03
C ILE A 59 -7.00 -12.56 -23.74
N PRO A 60 -8.23 -13.01 -23.44
CA PRO A 60 -8.92 -12.67 -22.20
C PRO A 60 -8.39 -13.53 -21.05
N THR A 61 -8.16 -12.89 -19.91
CA THR A 61 -7.88 -13.53 -18.63
C THR A 61 -9.06 -13.27 -17.70
N TYR A 62 -9.59 -14.33 -17.09
CA TYR A 62 -10.64 -14.25 -16.08
C TYR A 62 -10.08 -14.63 -14.71
N ASN A 63 -10.34 -13.77 -13.73
CA ASN A 63 -9.91 -13.97 -12.36
C ASN A 63 -10.93 -14.87 -11.64
N ILE A 64 -10.45 -15.97 -11.04
CA ILE A 64 -11.26 -16.90 -10.25
C ILE A 64 -10.95 -16.64 -8.77
N SER A 65 -11.76 -15.82 -8.13
CA SER A 65 -11.69 -15.48 -6.70
C SER A 65 -12.65 -16.35 -5.87
N LYS A 66 -12.60 -16.22 -4.53
CA LYS A 66 -13.47 -16.99 -3.62
C LYS A 66 -14.95 -16.65 -3.77
N ASP A 67 -15.25 -15.41 -4.10
CA ASP A 67 -16.59 -14.85 -4.35
C ASP A 67 -17.06 -15.02 -5.80
N PHE A 68 -16.28 -15.72 -6.65
CA PHE A 68 -16.62 -15.94 -8.05
C PHE A 68 -18.01 -16.58 -8.20
N ASN A 69 -18.95 -15.82 -8.79
CA ASN A 69 -20.33 -16.27 -8.96
C ASN A 69 -20.43 -17.29 -10.11
N TRP A 70 -20.24 -18.57 -9.78
CA TRP A 70 -20.35 -19.66 -10.74
C TRP A 70 -21.71 -19.72 -11.44
N ASP A 71 -22.79 -19.20 -10.87
CA ASP A 71 -24.13 -19.28 -11.44
C ASP A 71 -24.50 -18.07 -12.32
N ASN A 72 -23.55 -17.14 -12.57
CA ASN A 72 -23.77 -16.02 -13.47
C ASN A 72 -23.97 -16.49 -14.93
N PRO A 73 -25.11 -16.18 -15.59
CA PRO A 73 -25.38 -16.59 -16.98
C PRO A 73 -24.41 -16.02 -18.02
N VAL A 74 -23.75 -14.88 -17.74
CA VAL A 74 -22.71 -14.31 -18.62
C VAL A 74 -21.51 -15.26 -18.75
N LEU A 75 -21.21 -16.02 -17.69
CA LEU A 75 -20.10 -16.96 -17.68
C LEU A 75 -20.31 -18.19 -18.56
N ASP A 76 -21.55 -18.54 -18.88
CA ASP A 76 -21.81 -19.69 -19.74
C ASP A 76 -21.18 -19.50 -21.13
N LEU A 77 -21.14 -18.26 -21.63
CA LEU A 77 -20.43 -17.91 -22.86
C LEU A 77 -18.91 -17.94 -22.69
N VAL A 78 -18.38 -17.58 -21.54
CA VAL A 78 -16.94 -17.69 -21.25
C VAL A 78 -16.50 -19.16 -21.30
N PHE A 79 -17.27 -20.06 -20.69
CA PHE A 79 -17.00 -21.49 -20.73
C PHE A 79 -17.26 -22.10 -22.10
N GLU A 80 -18.21 -21.58 -22.87
CA GLU A 80 -18.45 -21.99 -24.26
C GLU A 80 -17.30 -21.56 -25.19
N MET A 81 -16.81 -20.34 -25.06
CA MET A 81 -15.61 -19.84 -25.76
C MET A 81 -14.39 -20.71 -25.45
N THR A 82 -14.23 -21.07 -24.17
CA THR A 82 -13.15 -21.95 -23.69
C THR A 82 -13.33 -23.37 -24.23
N ALA A 83 -14.55 -23.90 -24.25
CA ALA A 83 -14.86 -25.21 -24.81
C ALA A 83 -14.55 -25.28 -26.31
N LYS A 84 -14.96 -24.26 -27.08
CA LYS A 84 -14.82 -24.23 -28.55
C LYS A 84 -13.37 -24.03 -28.99
N TYR A 85 -12.72 -22.98 -28.49
CA TYR A 85 -11.39 -22.58 -28.96
C TYR A 85 -10.32 -22.65 -27.88
N GLY A 86 -10.71 -22.71 -26.61
CA GLY A 86 -9.76 -22.66 -25.49
C GLY A 86 -9.04 -21.34 -25.35
N ILE A 87 -9.61 -20.25 -25.86
CA ILE A 87 -8.98 -18.92 -25.92
C ILE A 87 -8.60 -18.38 -24.52
N PRO A 88 -9.48 -18.42 -23.50
CA PRO A 88 -9.23 -17.73 -22.24
C PRO A 88 -8.14 -18.33 -21.37
N TYR A 89 -7.58 -17.47 -20.55
CA TYR A 89 -6.78 -17.82 -19.38
C TYR A 89 -7.63 -17.71 -18.13
N PHE A 90 -7.35 -18.56 -17.15
CA PHE A 90 -7.91 -18.46 -15.81
C PHE A 90 -6.77 -18.16 -14.84
N ALA A 91 -6.92 -17.07 -14.10
CA ALA A 91 -6.05 -16.70 -13.00
C ALA A 91 -6.70 -17.20 -11.69
N ASN A 92 -6.00 -18.05 -10.95
CA ASN A 92 -6.51 -18.62 -9.70
C ASN A 92 -6.18 -17.68 -8.54
N PHE A 93 -7.19 -17.13 -7.88
CA PHE A 93 -7.07 -16.32 -6.66
C PHE A 93 -7.67 -17.02 -5.43
N ILE A 94 -8.17 -18.26 -5.57
CA ILE A 94 -8.77 -19.01 -4.44
C ILE A 94 -7.69 -19.56 -3.51
N ASN A 95 -6.72 -20.27 -4.09
CA ASN A 95 -5.68 -21.01 -3.37
C ASN A 95 -4.26 -20.62 -3.77
N SER A 96 -4.06 -19.69 -4.71
CA SER A 96 -2.70 -19.22 -5.01
C SER A 96 -2.26 -18.17 -4.00
N ASP A 97 -0.95 -17.87 -3.96
CA ASP A 97 -0.43 -16.72 -3.18
C ASP A 97 -0.83 -15.36 -3.82
N MET A 98 -1.63 -15.34 -4.89
CA MET A 98 -2.17 -14.13 -5.49
C MET A 98 -3.40 -13.68 -4.70
N LYS A 99 -3.39 -12.46 -4.15
CA LYS A 99 -4.56 -11.87 -3.52
C LYS A 99 -5.09 -10.71 -4.37
N PRO A 100 -6.42 -10.54 -4.51
CA PRO A 100 -7.03 -9.32 -5.08
C PRO A 100 -6.63 -8.02 -4.34
N GLU A 101 -6.01 -8.18 -3.17
CA GLU A 101 -5.87 -7.26 -2.05
C GLU A 101 -4.40 -6.95 -1.77
N ASP A 102 -3.48 -7.30 -2.68
CA ASP A 102 -2.01 -7.15 -2.51
C ASP A 102 -1.50 -5.67 -2.43
N ALA A 103 -2.39 -4.75 -2.05
CA ALA A 103 -2.09 -3.49 -1.39
C ALA A 103 -1.94 -3.74 0.13
N MET A 104 -0.70 -3.77 0.62
CA MET A 104 -0.38 -4.03 2.03
C MET A 104 -1.26 -3.21 2.99
N SER A 105 -1.76 -3.86 4.05
CA SER A 105 -2.35 -3.20 5.21
C SER A 105 -1.24 -2.46 5.98
N MET A 106 -1.43 -1.16 6.14
CA MET A 106 -0.52 -0.20 6.76
C MET A 106 -1.32 0.42 7.89
N CYS A 107 -0.88 0.32 9.15
CA CYS A 107 -1.77 0.70 10.26
C CYS A 107 -1.06 1.34 11.46
N LEU A 108 -1.79 2.24 12.12
CA LEU A 108 -1.47 2.85 13.40
C LEU A 108 -1.83 1.91 14.55
N TYR A 109 -1.08 1.98 15.65
CA TYR A 109 -1.45 1.29 16.88
C TYR A 109 -2.73 1.89 17.47
N ARG A 110 -3.57 1.06 18.10
CA ARG A 110 -4.90 1.43 18.61
C ARG A 110 -4.97 2.70 19.47
N ASP A 111 -3.91 2.99 20.22
CA ASP A 111 -3.83 4.13 21.15
C ASP A 111 -3.29 5.41 20.48
N GLU A 112 -3.07 5.40 19.16
CA GLU A 112 -2.70 6.61 18.45
C GLU A 112 -3.89 7.56 18.35
N GLU A 113 -3.65 8.83 18.68
CA GLU A 113 -4.71 9.83 18.70
C GLU A 113 -4.89 10.47 17.34
N ILE A 114 -6.14 10.77 17.01
CA ILE A 114 -6.54 11.54 15.84
C ILE A 114 -7.54 12.64 16.26
N LEU A 115 -7.63 13.68 15.44
CA LEU A 115 -8.71 14.65 15.51
C LEU A 115 -9.71 14.33 14.41
N ILE A 116 -10.96 14.13 14.80
CA ILE A 116 -12.08 13.94 13.88
C ILE A 116 -13.03 15.13 13.95
N ARG A 117 -13.77 15.37 12.86
CA ARG A 117 -14.92 16.28 12.84
C ARG A 117 -16.15 15.48 12.47
N ARG A 118 -17.10 15.38 13.40
CA ARG A 118 -18.37 14.68 13.21
C ARG A 118 -19.52 15.64 13.43
N HIS A 119 -20.40 15.78 12.44
CA HIS A 119 -21.51 16.74 12.48
C HIS A 119 -21.04 18.17 12.82
N GLY A 120 -19.90 18.59 12.25
CA GLY A 120 -19.30 19.91 12.48
C GLY A 120 -18.66 20.11 13.87
N ARG A 121 -18.55 19.06 14.69
CA ARG A 121 -17.89 19.12 16.00
C ARG A 121 -16.56 18.37 15.98
N ILE A 122 -15.52 19.04 16.44
CA ILE A 122 -14.17 18.50 16.58
C ILE A 122 -14.11 17.63 17.84
N GLN A 123 -13.62 16.41 17.70
CA GLN A 123 -13.43 15.46 18.79
C GLN A 123 -12.04 14.86 18.73
N ARG A 124 -11.46 14.62 19.92
CA ARG A 124 -10.22 13.88 20.07
C ARG A 124 -10.54 12.46 20.50
N LEU A 125 -10.10 11.49 19.70
CA LEU A 125 -10.26 10.06 19.98
C LEU A 125 -8.92 9.35 19.73
N THR A 126 -8.76 8.16 20.30
CA THR A 126 -7.81 7.22 19.72
C THR A 126 -8.37 6.67 18.41
N ILE A 127 -7.50 6.24 17.50
CA ILE A 127 -7.94 5.63 16.24
C ILE A 127 -8.73 4.35 16.49
N GLY A 128 -8.38 3.58 17.54
CA GLY A 128 -9.18 2.43 17.97
C GLY A 128 -10.56 2.83 18.49
N GLU A 129 -10.66 3.87 19.31
CA GLU A 129 -11.97 4.42 19.77
C GLU A 129 -12.82 4.90 18.60
N PHE A 130 -12.21 5.56 17.62
CA PHE A 130 -12.87 6.02 16.42
C PHE A 130 -13.42 4.85 15.59
N VAL A 131 -12.56 3.91 15.20
CA VAL A 131 -12.92 2.83 14.29
C VAL A 131 -13.91 1.86 14.92
N GLU A 132 -13.69 1.43 16.16
CA GLU A 132 -14.62 0.55 16.86
C GLU A 132 -15.94 1.26 17.23
N GLY A 133 -15.89 2.58 17.45
CA GLY A 133 -17.07 3.41 17.74
C GLY A 133 -18.02 3.60 16.55
N LEU A 134 -17.59 3.26 15.32
CA LEU A 134 -18.45 3.30 14.13
C LEU A 134 -19.52 2.20 14.13
N GLY A 135 -19.26 1.08 14.83
CA GLY A 135 -20.12 -0.10 14.78
C GLY A 135 -20.23 -0.70 13.38
N ALA A 136 -19.18 -0.54 12.57
CA ALA A 136 -19.16 -0.98 11.18
C ALA A 136 -18.87 -2.48 11.07
N GLU A 137 -19.43 -3.13 10.05
CA GLU A 137 -19.12 -4.52 9.72
C GLU A 137 -17.88 -4.56 8.83
N PHE A 138 -16.84 -5.26 9.29
CA PHE A 138 -15.59 -5.42 8.56
C PHE A 138 -15.65 -6.63 7.65
N ASP A 139 -15.15 -6.50 6.43
CA ASP A 139 -14.97 -7.61 5.50
C ASP A 139 -13.78 -8.52 5.91
N ASP A 140 -13.56 -9.57 5.12
CA ASP A 140 -12.47 -10.54 5.35
C ASP A 140 -11.07 -9.91 5.24
N GLU A 141 -10.95 -8.74 4.59
CA GLU A 141 -9.71 -7.97 4.46
C GLU A 141 -9.49 -6.99 5.63
N GLY A 142 -10.51 -6.85 6.49
CA GLY A 142 -10.50 -5.93 7.62
C GLY A 142 -10.92 -4.51 7.25
N TRP A 143 -11.55 -4.27 6.10
CA TRP A 143 -12.08 -2.95 5.71
C TRP A 143 -13.56 -2.80 6.07
N ALA A 144 -13.97 -1.56 6.37
CA ALA A 144 -15.36 -1.20 6.53
C ALA A 144 -15.66 0.20 5.97
N GLU A 145 -16.80 0.33 5.27
CA GLU A 145 -17.29 1.60 4.73
C GLU A 145 -17.78 2.55 5.82
N VAL A 146 -17.45 3.84 5.68
CA VAL A 146 -17.88 4.90 6.59
C VAL A 146 -19.01 5.69 5.93
N ASN A 147 -20.25 5.23 6.16
CA ASN A 147 -21.46 5.90 5.67
C ASN A 147 -21.93 7.06 6.57
N GLN A 148 -21.00 7.79 7.19
CA GLN A 148 -21.29 8.85 8.15
C GLN A 148 -20.51 10.11 7.79
N ASP A 149 -21.09 11.29 8.03
CA ASP A 149 -20.44 12.59 7.85
C ASP A 149 -19.35 12.80 8.93
N ILE A 150 -18.20 12.18 8.68
CA ILE A 150 -17.03 12.17 9.54
C ILE A 150 -15.79 12.47 8.71
N GLU A 151 -15.03 13.45 9.17
CA GLU A 151 -13.77 13.87 8.58
C GLU A 151 -12.63 13.69 9.58
N VAL A 152 -11.42 13.48 9.10
CA VAL A 152 -10.20 13.56 9.91
C VAL A 152 -9.40 14.80 9.53
N LEU A 153 -8.57 15.26 10.46
CA LEU A 153 -7.64 16.35 10.18
C LEU A 153 -6.54 15.86 9.22
N GLY A 154 -6.56 16.34 7.99
CA GLY A 154 -5.64 16.03 6.91
C GLY A 154 -4.55 17.08 6.67
N LEU A 155 -3.64 16.77 5.76
CA LEU A 155 -2.68 17.72 5.20
C LEU A 155 -2.71 17.67 3.66
N ASN A 156 -2.88 18.83 3.04
CA ASN A 156 -2.74 18.95 1.59
C ASN A 156 -1.27 18.73 1.18
N GLY A 157 -0.99 17.68 0.40
CA GLY A 157 0.38 17.30 0.04
C GLY A 157 1.10 18.36 -0.79
N SER A 158 0.39 19.18 -1.56
CA SER A 158 0.97 20.21 -2.42
C SER A 158 1.24 21.52 -1.68
N SER A 159 0.32 21.97 -0.82
CA SER A 159 0.43 23.27 -0.14
C SER A 159 0.95 23.20 1.30
N TYR A 160 1.00 21.99 1.89
CA TYR A 160 1.22 21.74 3.32
C TYR A 160 0.32 22.58 4.23
N ARG A 161 -0.92 22.77 3.79
CA ARG A 161 -2.00 23.35 4.59
C ARG A 161 -2.87 22.27 5.20
N THR A 162 -3.34 22.49 6.42
CA THR A 162 -4.24 21.55 7.07
C THR A 162 -5.68 21.76 6.62
N GLU A 163 -6.42 20.66 6.48
CA GLU A 163 -7.81 20.69 6.05
C GLU A 163 -8.60 19.52 6.66
N TRP A 164 -9.93 19.65 6.73
CA TRP A 164 -10.80 18.53 7.10
C TRP A 164 -11.09 17.69 5.87
N ILE A 165 -10.84 16.39 5.98
CA ILE A 165 -10.94 15.46 4.87
C ILE A 165 -11.90 14.33 5.22
N PRO A 166 -12.94 14.08 4.42
CA PRO A 166 -13.88 13.00 4.68
C PRO A 166 -13.20 11.63 4.67
N VAL A 167 -13.64 10.77 5.59
CA VAL A 167 -13.20 9.38 5.69
C VAL A 167 -14.14 8.53 4.85
N ARG A 168 -13.59 7.78 3.90
CA ARG A 168 -14.32 6.85 3.05
C ARG A 168 -14.44 5.47 3.71
N ARG A 169 -13.31 4.89 4.09
CA ARG A 169 -13.24 3.56 4.74
C ARG A 169 -12.35 3.59 5.97
N VAL A 170 -12.51 2.60 6.82
CA VAL A 170 -11.61 2.31 7.94
C VAL A 170 -11.08 0.90 7.83
N LEU A 171 -9.84 0.70 8.27
CA LEU A 171 -9.17 -0.59 8.28
C LEU A 171 -8.94 -1.06 9.70
N ARG A 172 -9.07 -2.37 9.92
CA ARG A 172 -8.72 -3.08 11.15
C ARG A 172 -7.96 -4.36 10.81
N VAL A 173 -6.72 -4.44 11.24
CA VAL A 173 -5.87 -5.63 11.08
C VAL A 173 -5.22 -6.04 12.39
N MET A 174 -4.84 -7.30 12.52
CA MET A 174 -4.15 -7.82 13.70
C MET A 174 -2.64 -7.86 13.47
N GLU A 175 -1.86 -7.28 14.37
CA GLU A 175 -0.39 -7.26 14.29
C GLU A 175 0.23 -7.72 15.62
N ASP A 176 1.39 -8.37 15.54
CA ASP A 176 2.13 -8.92 16.70
C ASP A 176 3.28 -8.02 17.17
N ARG A 177 3.50 -6.89 16.49
CA ARG A 177 4.58 -5.94 16.80
C ARG A 177 4.34 -4.56 16.21
N TYR A 178 4.97 -3.54 16.78
CA TYR A 178 5.02 -2.19 16.24
C TYR A 178 6.41 -1.56 16.32
N LEU A 179 6.63 -0.54 15.50
CA LEU A 179 7.75 0.39 15.61
C LEU A 179 7.31 1.60 16.41
N LYS A 180 8.04 1.88 17.50
CA LYS A 180 7.94 3.09 18.31
C LYS A 180 8.98 4.09 17.81
N ILE A 181 8.53 5.12 17.12
CA ILE A 181 9.37 6.17 16.53
C ILE A 181 9.26 7.41 17.38
N THR A 182 10.38 7.89 17.91
CA THR A 182 10.47 9.13 18.69
C THR A 182 11.13 10.20 17.84
N THR A 183 10.58 11.42 17.85
CA THR A 183 11.13 12.58 17.13
C THR A 183 11.91 13.52 18.05
N GLU A 184 12.65 14.49 17.50
CA GLU A 184 13.47 15.44 18.28
C GLU A 184 12.64 16.40 19.14
N ASP A 185 11.40 16.66 18.77
CA ASP A 185 10.39 17.36 19.57
C ASP A 185 9.74 16.48 20.64
N GLY A 186 10.19 15.23 20.78
CA GLY A 186 9.82 14.30 21.86
C GLY A 186 8.45 13.65 21.71
N LYS A 187 7.80 13.82 20.55
CA LYS A 187 6.58 13.09 20.19
C LYS A 187 6.91 11.63 19.85
N VAL A 188 5.94 10.75 20.05
CA VAL A 188 6.08 9.31 19.84
C VAL A 188 4.98 8.84 18.92
N ILE A 189 5.36 8.04 17.93
CA ILE A 189 4.51 7.46 16.89
C ILE A 189 4.62 5.94 17.01
N ARG A 190 3.51 5.22 17.15
CA ARG A 190 3.48 3.75 17.15
C ARG A 190 2.73 3.24 15.94
N VAL A 191 3.44 2.50 15.09
CA VAL A 191 2.93 2.06 13.79
C VAL A 191 3.38 0.64 13.47
N SER A 192 2.64 -0.08 12.64
CA SER A 192 3.13 -1.37 12.14
C SER A 192 4.41 -1.16 11.31
N PRO A 193 5.31 -2.16 11.19
CA PRO A 193 6.53 -2.03 10.39
C PRO A 193 6.27 -1.66 8.91
N ASN A 194 5.07 -1.95 8.42
CA ASN A 194 4.67 -1.67 7.05
C ASN A 194 3.93 -0.34 6.89
N HIS A 195 3.63 0.40 7.96
CA HIS A 195 2.98 1.70 7.87
C HIS A 195 3.78 2.68 7.01
N VAL A 196 3.13 3.46 6.13
CA VAL A 196 3.81 4.46 5.31
C VAL A 196 3.89 5.79 6.05
N LEU A 197 5.11 6.19 6.36
CA LEU A 197 5.45 7.50 6.88
C LEU A 197 5.60 8.51 5.75
N ALA A 198 5.24 9.75 6.04
CA ALA A 198 5.53 10.91 5.21
C ALA A 198 6.93 11.47 5.55
N VAL A 199 7.93 11.18 4.71
CA VAL A 199 9.33 11.55 4.95
C VAL A 199 9.74 12.65 3.98
N LEU A 200 10.25 13.76 4.51
CA LEU A 200 10.71 14.89 3.70
C LEU A 200 12.17 14.68 3.26
N THR A 201 12.40 14.66 1.95
CA THR A 201 13.73 14.47 1.34
C THR A 201 14.06 15.62 0.39
N PRO A 202 15.31 15.73 -0.13
CA PRO A 202 15.65 16.75 -1.12
C PRO A 202 14.79 16.74 -2.39
N ASP A 203 14.16 15.62 -2.70
CA ASP A 203 13.27 15.44 -3.87
C ASP A 203 11.80 15.75 -3.55
N GLY A 204 11.49 16.14 -2.31
CA GLY A 204 10.15 16.45 -1.82
C GLY A 204 9.65 15.48 -0.75
N LEU A 205 8.35 15.52 -0.48
CA LEU A 205 7.68 14.58 0.43
C LEU A 205 7.57 13.21 -0.24
N VAL A 206 8.24 12.21 0.34
CA VAL A 206 8.20 10.83 -0.15
C VAL A 206 7.52 9.93 0.86
N GLN A 207 6.79 8.97 0.35
CA GLN A 207 6.29 7.85 1.13
C GLN A 207 7.46 6.94 1.53
N MET A 208 7.48 6.41 2.76
CA MET A 208 8.50 5.47 3.23
C MET A 208 7.89 4.48 4.21
N LEU A 209 8.15 3.17 4.07
CA LEU A 209 7.68 2.21 5.07
C LEU A 209 8.38 2.47 6.41
N ALA A 210 7.68 2.30 7.52
CA ALA A 210 8.21 2.58 8.84
C ALA A 210 9.48 1.76 9.14
N LYS A 211 9.54 0.51 8.67
CA LYS A 211 10.73 -0.36 8.76
C LYS A 211 11.94 0.10 7.95
N ASP A 212 11.75 1.00 6.99
CA ASP A 212 12.81 1.59 6.17
C ASP A 212 13.27 2.96 6.72
N ALA A 213 12.53 3.52 7.69
CA ALA A 213 12.87 4.77 8.33
C ALA A 213 14.16 4.64 9.15
N LYS A 214 14.94 5.73 9.18
CA LYS A 214 16.21 5.79 9.90
C LYS A 214 16.25 7.02 10.80
N VAL A 215 17.00 6.92 11.89
CA VAL A 215 17.35 8.07 12.72
C VAL A 215 17.96 9.17 11.84
N GLY A 216 17.47 10.39 11.99
CA GLY A 216 17.84 11.55 11.19
C GLY A 216 16.95 11.82 9.96
N HIS A 217 16.07 10.90 9.56
CA HIS A 217 15.04 11.21 8.56
C HIS A 217 14.09 12.32 9.07
N TYR A 218 13.63 13.16 8.15
CA TYR A 218 12.76 14.30 8.44
C TYR A 218 11.29 13.90 8.28
N VAL A 219 10.48 14.17 9.30
CA VAL A 219 9.03 13.97 9.30
C VAL A 219 8.33 15.31 9.56
N LEU A 220 7.05 15.38 9.22
CA LEU A 220 6.24 16.59 9.38
C LEU A 220 5.42 16.54 10.67
N SER A 221 5.29 17.68 11.32
CA SER A 221 4.40 17.85 12.48
C SER A 221 3.64 19.17 12.40
N MET A 222 2.45 19.21 12.98
CA MET A 222 1.53 20.34 12.95
C MET A 222 2.13 21.56 13.66
N LYS A 223 2.22 22.67 12.93
CA LYS A 223 2.72 23.96 13.40
C LYS A 223 1.58 24.89 13.79
N ARG A 224 0.60 25.06 12.90
CA ARG A 224 -0.54 25.96 13.07
C ARG A 224 -1.72 25.44 12.25
N SER A 225 -2.88 25.33 12.87
CA SER A 225 -4.13 24.92 12.20
C SER A 225 -5.28 25.77 12.73
N SER A 226 -5.09 27.08 12.84
CA SER A 226 -6.11 27.99 13.36
C SER A 226 -7.29 28.14 12.42
N ASP A 227 -7.03 27.96 11.12
CA ASP A 227 -7.97 28.30 10.05
C ASP A 227 -9.08 27.24 9.89
N ILE A 228 -8.85 26.05 10.45
CA ILE A 228 -9.82 24.95 10.52
C ILE A 228 -10.70 24.98 11.77
N LEU A 229 -10.42 25.89 12.72
CA LEU A 229 -11.19 26.05 13.94
C LEU A 229 -12.44 26.89 13.69
N PRO A 230 -13.54 26.63 14.41
CA PRO A 230 -14.77 27.39 14.27
C PRO A 230 -14.65 28.80 14.87
N ASN A 231 -15.30 29.78 14.24
CA ASN A 231 -15.26 31.19 14.69
C ASN A 231 -16.32 31.56 15.74
N GLY A 232 -17.25 30.66 16.08
CA GLY A 232 -18.33 30.95 17.04
C GLY A 232 -18.02 30.49 18.47
N TYR A 233 -18.44 31.26 19.47
CA TYR A 233 -18.39 30.86 20.89
C TYR A 233 -19.28 29.64 21.17
N ARG A 234 -18.91 28.88 22.21
CA ARG A 234 -19.63 27.66 22.63
C ARG A 234 -20.46 27.91 23.88
N ASP A 235 -21.60 27.24 23.99
CA ASP A 235 -22.40 27.19 25.22
C ASP A 235 -21.89 26.07 26.13
N LEU A 236 -21.74 26.39 27.41
CA LEU A 236 -21.35 25.50 28.49
C LEU A 236 -22.43 25.52 29.57
N ASP A 237 -23.51 24.77 29.36
CA ASP A 237 -24.62 24.66 30.32
C ASP A 237 -25.23 26.04 30.67
N GLY A 238 -25.45 26.85 29.64
CA GLY A 238 -25.96 28.22 29.73
C GLY A 238 -24.90 29.30 30.00
N LEU A 239 -23.61 28.94 29.97
CA LEU A 239 -22.50 29.89 30.04
C LEU A 239 -21.83 30.00 28.67
N VAL A 240 -21.71 31.22 28.13
CA VAL A 240 -20.96 31.44 26.90
C VAL A 240 -19.46 31.36 27.20
N LEU A 241 -18.77 30.45 26.51
CA LEU A 241 -17.32 30.32 26.49
C LEU A 241 -16.71 31.37 25.56
N ASP A 242 -16.54 32.57 26.12
CA ASP A 242 -15.77 33.68 25.58
C ASP A 242 -14.38 33.76 26.22
N GLU A 243 -13.57 34.73 25.83
CA GLU A 243 -12.21 34.91 26.31
C GLU A 243 -12.17 35.10 27.83
N ASP A 244 -13.11 35.83 28.43
CA ASP A 244 -13.14 36.05 29.88
C ASP A 244 -13.39 34.76 30.65
N LEU A 245 -14.37 33.96 30.23
CA LEU A 245 -14.60 32.64 30.84
C LEU A 245 -13.41 31.71 30.61
N ALA A 246 -12.80 31.73 29.43
CA ALA A 246 -11.62 30.92 29.12
C ALA A 246 -10.43 31.26 30.03
N LYS A 247 -10.18 32.53 30.35
CA LYS A 247 -9.13 32.94 31.30
C LYS A 247 -9.34 32.36 32.69
N ILE A 248 -10.57 32.45 33.20
CA ILE A 248 -10.94 31.91 34.51
C ILE A 248 -10.74 30.39 34.52
N LEU A 249 -11.18 29.70 33.46
CA LEU A 249 -11.07 28.26 33.34
C LEU A 249 -9.63 27.79 33.16
N GLY A 250 -8.81 28.51 32.40
CA GLY A 250 -7.38 28.22 32.23
C GLY A 250 -6.67 28.22 33.57
N TYR A 251 -6.85 29.30 34.34
CA TYR A 251 -6.26 29.40 35.68
C TYR A 251 -6.83 28.32 36.63
N PHE A 252 -8.14 28.08 36.58
CA PHE A 252 -8.78 27.06 37.42
C PHE A 252 -8.26 25.65 37.12
N THR A 253 -8.04 25.31 35.85
CA THR A 253 -7.53 23.99 35.47
C THR A 253 -6.07 23.82 35.89
N ALA A 254 -5.28 24.89 35.92
CA ALA A 254 -3.90 24.87 36.41
C ALA A 254 -3.81 24.74 37.95
N ASP A 255 -4.43 25.66 38.70
CA ASP A 255 -4.26 25.72 40.17
C ASP A 255 -5.56 25.95 40.97
N GLY A 256 -6.67 25.46 40.42
CA GLY A 256 -8.00 25.47 41.06
C GLY A 256 -8.41 24.13 41.65
N ASN A 257 -9.41 24.17 42.53
CA ASN A 257 -10.09 23.00 43.08
C ASN A 257 -11.59 23.27 43.26
N TYR A 258 -12.42 22.24 43.09
CA TYR A 258 -13.82 22.31 43.48
C TYR A 258 -13.96 22.15 44.99
N LEU A 259 -14.84 22.96 45.58
CA LEU A 259 -15.29 22.77 46.96
C LEU A 259 -16.46 21.80 46.93
N PHE A 260 -16.30 20.61 47.49
CA PHE A 260 -17.36 19.60 47.53
C PHE A 260 -18.19 19.69 48.82
N ARG A 261 -19.46 19.28 48.74
CA ARG A 261 -20.32 19.01 49.91
C ARG A 261 -20.25 17.52 50.30
N ASP A 262 -20.13 16.68 49.29
CA ASP A 262 -19.90 15.23 49.28
C ASP A 262 -19.11 14.91 47.99
N ASP A 263 -18.67 13.66 47.79
CA ASP A 263 -17.73 13.26 46.72
C ASP A 263 -18.17 13.62 45.29
N HIS A 264 -19.44 13.99 45.05
CA HIS A 264 -19.98 14.21 43.70
C HIS A 264 -20.64 15.58 43.51
N ASN A 265 -20.87 16.35 44.58
CA ASN A 265 -21.62 17.61 44.51
C ASN A 265 -20.74 18.84 44.81
N PRO A 266 -20.25 19.55 43.78
CA PRO A 266 -19.53 20.79 43.99
C PRO A 266 -20.48 21.89 44.47
N ARG A 267 -20.04 22.67 45.46
CA ARG A 267 -20.74 23.79 46.07
C ARG A 267 -20.07 25.14 45.83
N GLY A 268 -18.86 25.14 45.28
CA GLY A 268 -18.10 26.34 44.97
C GLY A 268 -16.75 26.02 44.31
N LEU A 269 -15.98 27.07 44.05
CA LEU A 269 -14.65 27.02 43.45
C LEU A 269 -13.62 27.58 44.44
N GLN A 270 -12.41 27.06 44.37
CA GLN A 270 -11.23 27.56 45.07
C GLN A 270 -10.11 27.75 44.05
N PHE A 271 -9.45 28.89 44.09
CA PHE A 271 -8.23 29.18 43.33
C PHE A 271 -7.08 29.38 44.31
N SER A 272 -5.88 28.93 43.95
CA SER A 272 -4.67 29.05 44.77
C SER A 272 -3.64 29.94 44.08
N PHE A 273 -2.89 30.73 44.86
CA PHE A 273 -1.93 31.70 44.35
C PHE A 273 -0.67 31.77 45.21
N ASN A 274 0.49 31.89 44.56
CA ASN A 274 1.80 32.07 45.20
C ASN A 274 2.14 33.56 45.36
N SER A 275 1.46 34.25 46.28
CA SER A 275 1.78 35.61 46.78
C SER A 275 1.83 36.79 45.79
N ASP A 276 1.60 36.62 44.48
CA ASP A 276 1.51 37.74 43.53
C ASP A 276 0.14 38.43 43.63
N SER A 277 0.13 39.66 44.13
CA SER A 277 -1.08 40.48 44.28
C SER A 277 -1.81 40.77 42.96
N ARG A 278 -1.12 40.73 41.80
CA ARG A 278 -1.72 41.12 40.51
C ARG A 278 -2.62 40.05 39.94
N GLU A 279 -2.20 38.78 39.97
CA GLU A 279 -2.99 37.66 39.45
C GLU A 279 -4.24 37.43 40.31
N ILE A 280 -4.11 37.62 41.63
CA ILE A 280 -5.23 37.54 42.57
C ILE A 280 -6.29 38.58 42.21
N GLU A 281 -5.89 39.85 42.01
CA GLU A 281 -6.82 40.92 41.64
C GLU A 281 -7.47 40.64 40.28
N GLU A 282 -6.67 40.25 39.28
CA GLU A 282 -7.14 39.98 37.93
C GLU A 282 -8.22 38.87 37.89
N ILE A 283 -7.97 37.73 38.56
CA ILE A 283 -8.96 36.64 38.63
C ILE A 283 -10.18 37.05 39.45
N ARG A 284 -9.99 37.82 40.54
CA ARG A 284 -11.10 38.33 41.35
C ARG A 284 -12.02 39.22 40.51
N GLU A 285 -11.48 40.24 39.87
CA GLU A 285 -12.23 41.17 39.03
C GLU A 285 -12.96 40.45 37.89
N LEU A 286 -12.32 39.46 37.26
CA LEU A 286 -12.95 38.63 36.22
C LEU A 286 -14.16 37.86 36.77
N LEU A 287 -14.02 37.21 37.92
CA LEU A 287 -15.11 36.44 38.55
C LEU A 287 -16.28 37.35 38.95
N GLU A 288 -16.01 38.48 39.59
CA GLU A 288 -17.03 39.43 40.04
C GLU A 288 -17.74 40.07 38.85
N ARG A 289 -16.99 40.54 37.84
CA ARG A 289 -17.55 41.16 36.63
C ARG A 289 -18.40 40.18 35.82
N ARG A 290 -17.91 38.95 35.63
CA ARG A 290 -18.55 37.97 34.74
C ARG A 290 -19.79 37.35 35.37
N PHE A 291 -19.74 37.02 36.66
CA PHE A 291 -20.79 36.24 37.32
C PHE A 291 -21.55 37.00 38.40
N GLY A 292 -21.16 38.22 38.75
CA GLY A 292 -21.77 38.98 39.85
C GLY A 292 -21.64 38.27 41.20
N VAL A 293 -20.62 37.43 41.37
CA VAL A 293 -20.39 36.65 42.60
C VAL A 293 -19.53 37.42 43.58
N THR A 294 -19.70 37.18 44.87
CA THR A 294 -18.75 37.66 45.88
C THR A 294 -17.59 36.68 46.03
N VAL A 295 -16.36 37.18 45.86
CA VAL A 295 -15.15 36.37 46.02
C VAL A 295 -14.59 36.58 47.43
N LYS A 296 -14.34 35.50 48.17
CA LYS A 296 -13.72 35.56 49.50
C LYS A 296 -12.25 35.22 49.42
N GLU A 297 -11.40 36.18 49.77
CA GLU A 297 -9.97 35.96 49.89
C GLU A 297 -9.58 35.47 51.28
N LYS A 298 -8.65 34.50 51.35
CA LYS A 298 -8.04 34.04 52.60
C LYS A 298 -6.57 33.70 52.37
N GLN A 299 -5.69 34.26 53.19
CA GLN A 299 -4.29 33.86 53.24
C GLN A 299 -4.11 32.65 54.19
N ASP A 300 -3.37 31.62 53.78
CA ASP A 300 -2.84 30.61 54.69
C ASP A 300 -1.42 31.02 55.11
N PRO A 301 -1.23 31.49 56.36
CA PRO A 301 0.05 31.99 56.83
C PRO A 301 1.14 30.92 56.93
N ARG A 302 0.80 29.63 56.84
CA ARG A 302 1.77 28.52 56.91
C ARG A 302 2.56 28.33 55.61
N TYR A 303 1.97 28.67 54.47
CA TYR A 303 2.52 28.39 53.14
C TYR A 303 2.70 29.65 52.28
N ASN A 304 2.35 30.83 52.83
CA ASN A 304 2.30 32.11 52.09
C ASN A 304 1.43 32.03 50.81
N THR A 305 0.41 31.17 50.84
CA THR A 305 -0.53 30.93 49.74
C THR A 305 -1.80 31.74 49.97
N TYR A 306 -2.29 32.37 48.91
CA TYR A 306 -3.57 33.07 48.92
C TYR A 306 -4.61 32.21 48.23
N TYR A 307 -5.82 32.19 48.80
CA TYR A 307 -6.95 31.45 48.25
C TYR A 307 -8.10 32.40 47.94
N LEU A 308 -8.66 32.27 46.74
CA LEU A 308 -9.94 32.88 46.38
C LEU A 308 -11.03 31.81 46.41
N TYR A 309 -12.04 32.00 47.26
CA TYR A 309 -13.19 31.12 47.38
C TYR A 309 -14.42 31.76 46.75
N VAL A 310 -15.05 31.04 45.82
CA VAL A 310 -16.33 31.41 45.20
C VAL A 310 -17.39 30.43 45.65
N TYR A 311 -18.23 30.83 46.61
CA TYR A 311 -19.32 29.98 47.12
C TYR A 311 -20.59 30.13 46.27
N ASN A 312 -20.52 29.67 45.02
CA ASN A 312 -21.66 29.63 44.11
C ASN A 312 -21.90 28.19 43.61
N THR A 313 -22.95 27.55 44.13
CA THR A 313 -23.28 26.16 43.81
C THR A 313 -23.79 25.97 42.38
N ASP A 314 -24.54 26.94 41.83
CA ASP A 314 -25.02 26.86 40.45
C ASP A 314 -23.86 26.91 39.46
N LEU A 315 -22.98 27.91 39.62
CA LEU A 315 -21.78 28.07 38.79
C LEU A 315 -20.87 26.84 38.87
N ALA A 316 -20.55 26.37 40.08
CA ALA A 316 -19.66 25.24 40.24
C ALA A 316 -20.22 23.95 39.62
N ARG A 317 -21.54 23.73 39.69
CA ARG A 317 -22.19 22.57 39.06
C ARG A 317 -22.22 22.67 37.53
N LYS A 318 -22.48 23.86 36.97
CA LYS A 318 -22.43 24.09 35.52
C LYS A 318 -21.05 23.77 34.96
N LEU A 319 -20.00 24.31 35.56
CA LEU A 319 -18.62 24.07 35.12
C LEU A 319 -18.20 22.60 35.28
N TYR A 320 -18.60 21.95 36.37
CA TYR A 320 -18.31 20.55 36.60
C TYR A 320 -19.02 19.63 35.58
N ARG A 321 -20.30 19.92 35.25
CA ARG A 321 -21.04 19.20 34.19
C ARG A 321 -20.49 19.47 32.80
N ALA A 322 -19.99 20.68 32.55
CA ALA A 322 -19.30 21.06 31.32
C ALA A 322 -17.94 20.35 31.14
N GLY A 323 -17.47 19.59 32.13
CA GLY A 323 -16.27 18.76 32.03
C GLY A 323 -14.97 19.45 32.44
N PHE A 324 -15.01 20.69 32.95
CA PHE A 324 -13.82 21.37 33.43
C PHE A 324 -13.36 20.73 34.74
N ARG A 325 -12.37 19.84 34.64
CA ARG A 325 -11.74 19.13 35.76
C ARG A 325 -10.26 19.50 35.84
N LYS A 326 -9.64 19.19 36.98
CA LYS A 326 -8.19 19.37 37.18
C LYS A 326 -7.36 18.28 36.46
N TYR A 327 -7.94 17.12 36.22
CA TYR A 327 -7.29 15.94 35.64
C TYR A 327 -8.17 15.33 34.56
N GLY A 328 -7.56 14.65 33.58
CA GLY A 328 -8.23 14.06 32.43
C GLY A 328 -8.34 15.02 31.23
N ARG A 329 -9.15 14.60 30.25
CA ARG A 329 -9.37 15.34 29.01
C ARG A 329 -10.03 16.71 29.27
N LEU A 330 -9.55 17.71 28.55
CA LEU A 330 -10.18 19.02 28.46
C LEU A 330 -11.53 18.91 27.72
N PRO A 331 -12.50 19.77 28.03
CA PRO A 331 -13.79 19.75 27.35
C PRO A 331 -13.68 19.96 25.83
N GLU A 332 -14.43 19.17 25.05
CA GLU A 332 -14.52 19.31 23.59
C GLU A 332 -14.86 20.75 23.15
N ALA A 333 -15.58 21.49 24.00
CA ALA A 333 -15.91 22.89 23.77
C ALA A 333 -14.68 23.77 23.50
N LEU A 334 -13.52 23.47 24.10
CA LEU A 334 -12.27 24.20 23.83
C LEU A 334 -11.77 23.93 22.40
N PHE A 335 -11.75 22.67 21.96
CA PHE A 335 -11.39 22.31 20.58
C PHE A 335 -12.37 22.86 19.54
N ASN A 336 -13.58 23.23 19.97
CA ASN A 336 -14.63 23.82 19.15
C ASN A 336 -14.80 25.33 19.40
N SER A 337 -13.80 26.00 19.95
CA SER A 337 -13.83 27.44 20.21
C SER A 337 -12.95 28.24 19.24
N PRO A 338 -13.19 29.56 19.10
CA PRO A 338 -12.32 30.42 18.29
C PRO A 338 -10.88 30.40 18.79
N PRO A 339 -9.88 30.64 17.92
CA PRO A 339 -8.48 30.69 18.32
C PRO A 339 -8.20 31.62 19.51
N SER A 340 -8.89 32.78 19.59
CA SER A 340 -8.74 33.74 20.69
C SER A 340 -9.16 33.19 22.06
N VAL A 341 -10.18 32.34 22.09
CA VAL A 341 -10.67 31.70 23.33
C VAL A 341 -9.69 30.63 23.79
N ILE A 342 -9.17 29.82 22.85
CA ILE A 342 -8.15 28.81 23.15
C ILE A 342 -6.87 29.49 23.65
N GLU A 343 -6.44 30.57 23.00
CA GLU A 343 -5.28 31.37 23.41
C GLU A 343 -5.46 31.95 24.82
N ALA A 344 -6.62 32.54 25.11
CA ALA A 344 -6.95 33.07 26.43
C ALA A 344 -6.94 31.99 27.53
N PHE A 345 -7.44 30.79 27.22
CA PHE A 345 -7.36 29.64 28.13
C PHE A 345 -5.92 29.22 28.41
N LEU A 346 -5.12 29.02 27.35
CA LEU A 346 -3.74 28.54 27.47
C LEU A 346 -2.83 29.55 28.18
N ASP A 347 -2.99 30.85 27.92
CA ASP A 347 -2.22 31.91 28.58
C ASP A 347 -2.46 31.93 30.10
N TYR A 348 -3.70 31.72 30.55
CA TYR A 348 -4.02 31.71 31.97
C TYR A 348 -3.78 30.37 32.64
N PHE A 349 -3.84 29.27 31.88
CA PHE A 349 -3.31 27.99 32.33
C PHE A 349 -1.81 28.11 32.64
N PHE A 350 -1.04 28.71 31.73
CA PHE A 350 0.39 28.95 31.91
C PHE A 350 0.69 29.85 33.12
N LYS A 351 -0.08 30.94 33.31
CA LYS A 351 0.03 31.78 34.51
C LYS A 351 -0.19 30.96 35.80
N GLY A 352 -1.28 30.17 35.84
CA GLY A 352 -1.65 29.39 37.02
C GLY A 352 -0.66 28.28 37.39
N ASP A 353 0.05 27.69 36.41
CA ASP A 353 1.07 26.67 36.67
C ASP A 353 2.28 27.22 37.45
N GLY A 354 2.55 28.52 37.36
CA GLY A 354 3.55 29.22 38.17
C GLY A 354 5.02 29.05 37.74
N TYR A 355 5.30 28.28 36.68
CA TYR A 355 6.66 28.08 36.13
C TYR A 355 7.04 29.11 35.04
N GLY A 356 6.89 30.40 35.35
CA GLY A 356 7.14 31.49 34.39
C GLY A 356 8.60 31.67 33.94
N ARG A 357 9.58 31.02 34.60
CA ARG A 357 11.02 31.27 34.37
C ARG A 357 11.62 30.55 33.16
N TYR A 358 10.95 29.52 32.62
CA TYR A 358 11.48 28.69 31.52
C TYR A 358 10.47 28.36 30.40
N GLN A 359 9.24 28.91 30.45
CA GLN A 359 8.18 28.58 29.46
C GLN A 359 7.90 27.07 29.37
N GLU A 360 7.94 26.41 30.53
CA GLU A 360 7.68 24.99 30.72
C GLU A 360 6.43 24.83 31.55
N VAL A 361 5.65 23.81 31.23
CA VAL A 361 4.46 23.42 31.98
C VAL A 361 4.67 22.01 32.50
N HIS A 362 4.57 21.83 33.82
CA HIS A 362 4.78 20.54 34.48
C HIS A 362 3.44 19.91 34.85
N ILE A 363 3.11 18.80 34.19
CA ILE A 363 1.80 18.16 34.31
C ILE A 363 2.00 16.75 34.83
N ALA A 364 1.18 16.30 35.77
CA ALA A 364 1.21 14.91 36.22
C ALA A 364 0.25 14.00 35.43
N ASP A 365 -0.80 14.60 34.87
CA ASP A 365 -1.86 13.95 34.11
C ASP A 365 -1.53 13.90 32.62
N GLU A 366 -1.41 12.68 32.09
CA GLU A 366 -1.01 12.47 30.70
C GLU A 366 -2.07 12.99 29.71
N GLU A 367 -3.36 12.75 29.95
CA GLU A 367 -4.43 13.17 29.04
C GLU A 367 -4.50 14.70 28.92
N LEU A 368 -4.45 15.41 30.06
CA LEU A 368 -4.39 16.87 30.09
C LEU A 368 -3.17 17.39 29.31
N SER A 369 -2.00 16.77 29.51
CA SER A 369 -0.78 17.19 28.80
C SER A 369 -0.89 17.03 27.28
N ARG A 370 -1.56 15.97 26.82
CA ARG A 370 -1.78 15.69 25.39
C ARG A 370 -2.76 16.67 24.77
N ASP A 371 -3.83 17.02 25.47
CA ASP A 371 -4.78 18.05 25.02
C ASP A 371 -4.13 19.42 24.92
N LEU A 372 -3.28 19.80 25.88
CA LEU A 372 -2.55 21.05 25.82
C LEU A 372 -1.60 21.10 24.62
N VAL A 373 -0.83 20.04 24.36
CA VAL A 373 0.05 19.95 23.17
C VAL A 373 -0.73 20.15 21.88
N LEU A 374 -1.90 19.52 21.75
CA LEU A 374 -2.77 19.68 20.57
C LEU A 374 -3.33 21.09 20.45
N LEU A 375 -3.89 21.66 21.53
CA LEU A 375 -4.43 23.02 21.54
C LEU A 375 -3.36 24.07 21.19
N TYR A 376 -2.16 23.95 21.76
CA TYR A 376 -1.02 24.79 21.42
C TYR A 376 -0.65 24.68 19.93
N GLY A 377 -0.62 23.47 19.37
CA GLY A 377 -0.37 23.25 17.94
C GLY A 377 -1.46 23.84 17.04
N LEU A 378 -2.74 23.74 17.43
CA LEU A 378 -3.87 24.30 16.69
C LEU A 378 -3.76 25.82 16.57
N ILE A 379 -3.38 26.53 17.64
CA ILE A 379 -3.27 27.99 17.63
C ILE A 379 -1.92 28.53 17.14
N GLY A 380 -1.02 27.69 16.65
CA GLY A 380 0.25 28.16 16.10
C GLY A 380 1.38 28.37 17.09
N ARG A 381 1.32 27.74 18.26
CA ARG A 381 2.35 27.80 19.32
C ARG A 381 2.93 26.40 19.60
N PRO A 382 3.56 25.75 18.61
CA PRO A 382 3.98 24.35 18.73
C PRO A 382 4.96 24.12 19.89
N THR A 383 4.85 22.93 20.48
CA THR A 383 5.55 22.56 21.72
C THR A 383 6.52 21.42 21.50
N THR A 384 7.57 21.34 22.32
CA THR A 384 8.28 20.06 22.51
C THR A 384 7.73 19.36 23.74
N TYR A 385 7.67 18.04 23.69
CA TYR A 385 6.97 17.22 24.66
C TYR A 385 7.91 16.21 25.28
N ARG A 386 8.03 16.20 26.60
CA ARG A 386 8.87 15.23 27.31
C ARG A 386 8.03 14.42 28.28
N ARG A 387 7.90 13.12 28.02
CA ARG A 387 7.24 12.17 28.92
C ARG A 387 8.25 11.58 29.91
N LEU A 388 7.98 11.72 31.20
CA LEU A 388 8.69 11.06 32.31
C LEU A 388 7.76 10.01 32.94
N GLU A 389 8.29 9.17 33.84
CA GLU A 389 7.52 8.06 34.45
C GLU A 389 6.30 8.54 35.25
N SER A 390 6.36 9.72 35.86
CA SER A 390 5.32 10.25 36.75
C SER A 390 4.91 11.70 36.45
N SER A 391 5.43 12.28 35.37
CA SER A 391 5.11 13.64 34.94
C SER A 391 5.44 13.86 33.47
N GLN A 392 4.86 14.89 32.88
CA GLN A 392 5.06 15.33 31.51
C GLN A 392 5.48 16.79 31.56
N VAL A 393 6.42 17.16 30.71
CA VAL A 393 6.86 18.54 30.57
C VAL A 393 6.54 19.01 29.15
N VAL A 394 5.67 20.01 29.05
CA VAL A 394 5.34 20.67 27.80
C VAL A 394 6.16 21.95 27.72
N TYR A 395 7.07 22.02 26.76
CA TYR A 395 7.91 23.18 26.53
C TYR A 395 7.29 24.01 25.41
N ILE A 396 6.87 25.22 25.73
CA ILE A 396 6.31 26.14 24.75
C ILE A 396 7.47 26.79 24.02
N GLN A 397 7.57 26.57 22.71
CA GLN A 397 8.66 27.17 21.95
C GLN A 397 8.38 28.64 21.67
N HIS A 398 9.12 29.54 22.30
CA HIS A 398 8.98 30.98 22.09
C HIS A 398 10.34 31.69 22.14
N ARG A 399 10.44 32.85 21.48
CA ARG A 399 11.67 33.66 21.42
C ARG A 399 11.78 34.59 22.62
N GLU A 400 12.79 34.44 23.45
CA GLU A 400 13.23 35.54 24.31
C GLU A 400 13.85 36.65 23.45
N THR A 401 13.58 37.92 23.78
CA THR A 401 14.02 39.10 23.04
C THR A 401 15.55 39.24 22.85
N SER A 402 16.37 38.36 23.45
CA SER A 402 17.83 38.34 23.35
C SER A 402 18.45 37.06 22.75
N SER A 403 17.67 36.02 22.41
CA SER A 403 18.22 34.78 21.83
C SER A 403 18.31 34.86 20.30
N SER A 404 19.49 34.57 19.76
CA SER A 404 19.73 34.51 18.30
C SER A 404 19.53 33.12 17.70
N SER A 405 19.25 32.10 18.53
CA SER A 405 19.05 30.72 18.07
C SER A 405 17.61 30.49 17.60
N PRO A 406 17.39 29.94 16.39
CA PRO A 406 16.06 29.62 15.88
C PRO A 406 15.38 28.50 16.67
N LEU A 407 14.05 28.58 16.80
CA LEU A 407 13.22 27.55 17.43
C LEU A 407 13.09 26.32 16.53
N LEU A 408 12.83 25.14 17.09
CA LEU A 408 12.77 23.89 16.31
C LEU A 408 11.72 23.96 15.19
N HIS A 409 10.54 24.52 15.47
CA HIS A 409 9.49 24.69 14.47
C HIS A 409 9.77 25.79 13.42
N GLU A 410 10.82 26.59 13.63
CA GLU A 410 11.32 27.58 12.66
C GLU A 410 12.49 27.01 11.83
N LEU A 411 12.92 25.78 12.10
CA LEU A 411 14.05 25.17 11.42
C LEU A 411 13.59 24.33 10.23
N VAL A 412 14.35 24.43 9.13
CA VAL A 412 14.24 23.55 7.97
C VAL A 412 15.60 22.93 7.65
N PRO A 413 15.65 21.74 7.03
CA PRO A 413 16.89 21.16 6.54
C PRO A 413 17.69 22.14 5.65
N GLY A 414 19.02 22.14 5.77
CA GLY A 414 19.87 23.09 5.06
C GLY A 414 19.84 22.96 3.54
N TRP A 415 19.42 21.80 3.01
CA TRP A 415 19.17 21.63 1.59
C TRP A 415 17.91 22.38 1.09
N MET A 416 17.04 22.85 2.00
CA MET A 416 15.90 23.73 1.70
C MET A 416 16.29 25.22 1.64
N ALA A 417 17.60 25.52 1.63
CA ALA A 417 18.13 26.86 1.49
C ALA A 417 18.92 27.02 0.18
N ARG A 418 18.65 28.08 -0.57
CA ARG A 418 19.43 28.49 -1.74
C ARG A 418 20.69 29.20 -1.29
N SER A 419 21.83 28.88 -1.91
CA SER A 419 23.05 29.66 -1.70
C SER A 419 22.86 31.04 -2.33
N THR A 420 23.15 32.10 -1.56
CA THR A 420 23.13 33.48 -2.05
C THR A 420 24.51 34.12 -1.91
N TYR A 421 24.74 35.26 -2.56
CA TYR A 421 26.01 35.99 -2.43
C TYR A 421 26.30 36.39 -0.97
N ALA A 422 25.25 36.66 -0.18
CA ALA A 422 25.34 37.02 1.23
C ALA A 422 25.55 35.82 2.17
N VAL A 423 25.21 34.60 1.73
CA VAL A 423 25.35 33.35 2.52
C VAL A 423 25.87 32.22 1.63
N PRO A 424 27.18 32.22 1.30
CA PRO A 424 27.77 31.19 0.46
C PRO A 424 27.92 29.87 1.22
N GLY A 425 27.49 28.76 0.61
CA GLY A 425 27.85 27.41 1.08
C GLY A 425 27.14 26.94 2.35
N LEU A 426 25.80 27.09 2.42
CA LEU A 426 25.00 26.47 3.48
C LEU A 426 25.20 24.94 3.49
N ASN A 427 25.62 24.40 4.63
CA ASN A 427 25.91 22.99 4.78
C ASN A 427 24.61 22.17 4.73
N LYS A 428 24.49 21.27 3.74
CA LYS A 428 23.32 20.39 3.54
C LYS A 428 22.96 19.53 4.75
N GLY A 429 23.89 19.31 5.68
CA GLY A 429 23.69 18.49 6.89
C GLY A 429 23.22 19.23 8.15
N ARG A 430 23.03 20.56 8.10
CA ARG A 430 22.56 21.35 9.26
C ARG A 430 21.16 21.90 9.02
N MET A 431 20.38 22.09 10.09
CA MET A 431 19.12 22.83 10.04
C MET A 431 19.39 24.34 9.93
N VAL A 432 18.53 25.07 9.22
CA VAL A 432 18.59 26.52 8.98
C VAL A 432 17.25 27.14 9.38
N GLY A 433 17.28 28.30 10.03
CA GLY A 433 16.05 29.01 10.43
C GLY A 433 15.36 29.68 9.25
N LEU A 434 14.03 29.60 9.18
CA LEU A 434 13.19 30.26 8.17
C LEU A 434 13.44 31.77 8.11
N LEU A 435 13.57 32.44 9.26
CA LEU A 435 13.89 33.88 9.32
C LEU A 435 15.26 34.23 8.73
N THR A 436 16.22 33.32 8.78
CA THR A 436 17.50 33.47 8.08
C THR A 436 17.28 33.38 6.57
N LEU A 437 16.40 32.49 6.12
CA LEU A 437 16.04 32.39 4.70
C LEU A 437 15.32 33.64 4.21
N ASP A 438 14.42 34.21 5.01
CA ASP A 438 13.72 35.46 4.69
C ASP A 438 14.73 36.62 4.56
N LYS A 439 15.58 36.80 5.58
CA LYS A 439 16.57 37.88 5.64
C LYS A 439 17.50 37.92 4.43
N TYR A 440 17.90 36.75 3.93
CA TYR A 440 18.85 36.63 2.82
C TYR A 440 18.20 36.22 1.49
N ASN A 441 16.86 36.22 1.41
CA ASN A 441 16.09 35.74 0.25
C ASN A 441 16.58 34.38 -0.28
N ALA A 442 16.81 33.44 0.65
CA ALA A 442 17.44 32.16 0.40
C ALA A 442 16.43 30.98 0.36
N HIS A 443 15.14 31.25 0.15
CA HIS A 443 14.11 30.19 0.10
C HIS A 443 14.18 29.37 -1.20
N THR A 444 14.13 28.04 -1.05
CA THR A 444 13.73 27.11 -2.13
C THR A 444 12.21 27.17 -2.32
N GLU A 445 11.70 26.47 -3.33
CA GLU A 445 10.25 26.27 -3.45
C GLU A 445 9.72 25.48 -2.25
N GLU A 446 10.44 24.42 -1.88
CA GLU A 446 10.08 23.56 -0.76
C GLU A 446 10.08 24.27 0.60
N SER A 447 11.02 25.17 0.89
CA SER A 447 10.96 25.94 2.15
C SER A 447 9.86 26.99 2.18
N ARG A 448 9.30 27.41 1.04
CA ARG A 448 8.10 28.26 1.03
C ARG A 448 6.82 27.48 1.32
N ARG A 449 6.83 26.16 1.08
CA ARG A 449 5.68 25.29 1.34
C ARG A 449 5.50 25.00 2.82
N ILE A 450 6.53 25.14 3.67
CA ILE A 450 6.44 24.99 5.13
C ILE A 450 5.51 26.07 5.72
N ALA A 451 4.22 25.76 5.76
CA ALA A 451 3.14 26.64 6.18
C ALA A 451 2.54 26.19 7.53
N ASP A 452 1.59 25.26 7.50
CA ASP A 452 0.82 24.80 8.66
C ASP A 452 1.53 23.65 9.41
N VAL A 453 2.70 23.24 8.91
CA VAL A 453 3.56 22.20 9.47
C VAL A 453 4.98 22.71 9.73
N TYR A 454 5.72 22.01 10.58
CA TYR A 454 7.16 22.15 10.76
C TYR A 454 7.85 20.80 10.57
N VAL A 455 9.18 20.85 10.42
CA VAL A 455 10.00 19.68 10.16
C VAL A 455 10.73 19.27 11.44
N THR A 456 10.65 18.00 11.81
CA THR A 456 11.39 17.40 12.93
C THR A 456 12.12 16.14 12.46
N ARG A 457 13.16 15.72 13.17
CA ARG A 457 13.92 14.51 12.83
C ARG A 457 13.50 13.34 13.70
N ILE A 458 13.58 12.13 13.14
CA ILE A 458 13.52 10.91 13.94
C ILE A 458 14.77 10.83 14.82
N SER A 459 14.58 10.81 16.14
CA SER A 459 15.66 10.72 17.14
C SER A 459 15.90 9.29 17.60
N LYS A 460 14.86 8.44 17.61
CA LYS A 460 14.93 7.04 18.05
C LYS A 460 13.88 6.18 17.32
N ILE A 461 14.23 4.92 17.03
CA ILE A 461 13.30 3.89 16.54
C ILE A 461 13.50 2.64 17.39
N GLU A 462 12.42 2.09 17.92
CA GLU A 462 12.43 0.87 18.73
C GLU A 462 11.37 -0.10 18.19
N GLU A 463 11.72 -1.37 18.03
CA GLU A 463 10.75 -2.42 17.71
C GLU A 463 10.22 -3.04 19.01
N VAL A 464 8.91 -3.12 19.15
CA VAL A 464 8.22 -3.68 20.32
C VAL A 464 7.36 -4.85 19.87
N THR A 465 7.63 -6.03 20.42
CA THR A 465 6.81 -7.23 20.22
C THR A 465 5.71 -7.26 21.26
N LEU A 466 4.48 -7.52 20.82
CA LEU A 466 3.30 -7.64 21.67
C LEU A 466 3.19 -9.07 22.22
N PRO A 467 2.66 -9.24 23.44
CA PRO A 467 2.48 -10.57 24.02
C PRO A 467 1.48 -11.44 23.25
N GLU A 468 0.46 -10.81 22.66
CA GLU A 468 -0.54 -11.40 21.78
C GLU A 468 -0.82 -10.43 20.62
N PRO A 469 -1.28 -10.90 19.44
CA PRO A 469 -1.68 -10.00 18.36
C PRO A 469 -2.77 -9.03 18.81
N GLU A 470 -2.56 -7.73 18.57
CA GLU A 470 -3.53 -6.67 18.90
C GLU A 470 -4.06 -6.00 17.63
N PRO A 471 -5.23 -5.34 17.69
CA PRO A 471 -5.77 -4.63 16.55
C PRO A 471 -5.04 -3.32 16.28
N PHE A 472 -4.74 -3.09 15.00
CA PHE A 472 -4.19 -1.87 14.43
C PHE A 472 -5.18 -1.34 13.41
N TYR A 473 -5.17 -0.03 13.22
CA TYR A 473 -6.19 0.66 12.47
C TYR A 473 -5.60 1.66 11.48
N ASP A 474 -6.32 1.92 10.40
CA ASP A 474 -6.04 3.03 9.48
C ASP A 474 -7.33 3.60 8.90
N VAL A 475 -7.21 4.71 8.18
CA VAL A 475 -8.31 5.40 7.50
C VAL A 475 -8.03 5.48 6.00
N GLU A 476 -9.05 5.36 5.18
CA GLU A 476 -9.02 5.75 3.78
C GLU A 476 -9.73 7.10 3.61
N LEU A 477 -9.04 8.07 3.04
CA LEU A 477 -9.56 9.42 2.83
C LEU A 477 -10.10 9.57 1.40
N GLU A 478 -11.16 10.37 1.22
CA GLU A 478 -11.72 10.67 -0.11
C GLU A 478 -10.73 11.37 -1.05
N ARG A 479 -9.84 12.18 -0.50
CA ARG A 479 -8.84 12.98 -1.25
C ARG A 479 -7.67 13.29 -0.35
N GLU A 480 -6.50 13.49 -0.93
CA GLU A 480 -5.22 13.62 -0.21
C GLU A 480 -4.92 12.40 0.67
N HIS A 481 -3.67 12.00 0.73
CA HIS A 481 -3.29 10.73 1.36
C HIS A 481 -2.52 10.93 2.65
N LEU A 482 -2.75 12.05 3.34
CA LEU A 482 -2.00 12.49 4.50
C LEU A 482 -2.95 12.93 5.62
N PHE A 483 -2.74 12.39 6.82
CA PHE A 483 -3.51 12.79 8.00
C PHE A 483 -2.65 13.00 9.23
N VAL A 484 -3.23 13.74 10.18
CA VAL A 484 -2.60 14.15 11.43
C VAL A 484 -2.99 13.19 12.54
N HIS A 485 -1.99 12.66 13.23
CA HIS A 485 -2.14 11.76 14.37
C HIS A 485 -1.02 12.00 15.41
N SER A 486 -0.99 11.25 16.51
CA SER A 486 0.14 11.23 17.47
C SER A 486 0.65 12.63 17.87
N LEU A 487 -0.22 13.46 18.46
CA LEU A 487 0.11 14.83 18.90
C LEU A 487 0.58 15.78 17.78
N GLY A 488 0.03 15.59 16.57
CA GLY A 488 0.27 16.48 15.44
C GLY A 488 1.24 15.94 14.39
N THR A 489 1.73 14.72 14.51
CA THR A 489 2.52 14.06 13.45
C THR A 489 1.68 13.85 12.19
N VAL A 490 2.28 14.06 11.02
CA VAL A 490 1.64 13.76 9.73
C VAL A 490 2.17 12.44 9.18
N THR A 491 1.27 11.57 8.74
CA THR A 491 1.61 10.30 8.08
C THR A 491 0.75 10.05 6.87
N HIS A 492 1.09 9.03 6.08
CA HIS A 492 0.21 8.59 5.01
C HIS A 492 -0.86 7.64 5.50
N ASN A 493 -2.02 7.75 4.89
CA ASN A 493 -3.13 6.81 5.05
C ASN A 493 -2.93 5.60 4.11
N CYS A 494 -3.66 4.52 4.34
CA CYS A 494 -3.54 3.31 3.53
C CYS A 494 -4.01 3.55 2.08
N CYS A 495 -3.05 3.78 1.18
CA CYS A 495 -3.28 3.89 -0.25
C CYS A 495 -3.00 2.56 -0.93
N ARG A 496 -3.91 2.16 -1.82
CA ARG A 496 -3.78 1.00 -2.70
C ARG A 496 -2.46 1.07 -3.47
N LEU A 497 -1.48 0.26 -3.01
CA LEU A 497 -0.22 -0.18 -3.66
C LEU A 497 1.09 0.58 -3.36
N ARG A 498 1.92 -0.06 -2.53
CA ARG A 498 3.36 -0.20 -2.76
C ARG A 498 3.71 -1.68 -2.84
N ILE A 499 4.24 -2.13 -3.99
CA ILE A 499 4.85 -3.45 -4.09
C ILE A 499 6.10 -3.43 -3.20
N ASP A 500 6.02 -4.06 -2.03
CA ASP A 500 7.18 -4.23 -1.17
C ASP A 500 8.20 -5.16 -1.85
N ARG A 501 9.38 -4.61 -2.13
CA ARG A 501 10.51 -5.32 -2.75
C ARG A 501 10.98 -6.52 -1.92
N ARG A 502 10.70 -6.54 -0.60
CA ARG A 502 10.98 -7.67 0.32
C ARG A 502 9.93 -8.78 0.23
N GLU A 503 8.69 -8.47 -0.16
CA GLU A 503 7.62 -9.47 -0.30
C GLU A 503 7.68 -10.28 -1.58
N VAL A 504 8.47 -9.85 -2.58
CA VAL A 504 8.82 -10.68 -3.75
C VAL A 504 9.44 -12.03 -3.31
N LYS A 505 10.02 -12.10 -2.10
CA LYS A 505 10.54 -13.33 -1.49
C LYS A 505 9.45 -14.32 -1.03
N LYS A 506 8.26 -13.83 -0.66
CA LYS A 506 7.11 -14.64 -0.19
C LYS A 506 6.12 -14.98 -1.31
N ARG A 507 6.15 -14.21 -2.40
CA ARG A 507 5.19 -14.32 -3.51
C ARG A 507 5.54 -15.48 -4.43
N GLY A 508 4.77 -16.54 -4.35
CA GLY A 508 4.69 -17.54 -5.41
C GLY A 508 3.63 -17.17 -6.45
N GLY A 509 3.84 -17.54 -7.70
CA GLY A 509 2.77 -17.74 -8.66
C GLY A 509 2.30 -16.57 -9.56
N GLY A 510 3.04 -16.23 -10.61
CA GLY A 510 2.41 -15.62 -11.79
C GLY A 510 1.98 -14.15 -11.66
N LEU A 511 2.79 -13.18 -12.08
CA LEU A 511 2.39 -11.74 -12.10
C LEU A 511 1.64 -11.28 -13.37
N PHE A 512 1.11 -12.19 -14.18
CA PHE A 512 0.24 -11.74 -15.28
C PHE A 512 -0.92 -10.91 -14.65
N ALA A 513 -1.32 -9.82 -15.30
CA ALA A 513 -2.43 -8.96 -14.88
C ALA A 513 -2.32 -8.13 -13.58
N ALA A 514 -1.18 -8.09 -12.89
CA ALA A 514 -1.16 -7.58 -11.51
C ALA A 514 -1.50 -6.09 -11.29
N ASN A 515 -1.35 -5.16 -12.26
CA ASN A 515 -1.84 -3.75 -12.18
C ASN A 515 -1.61 -2.96 -13.50
N PRO A 516 -2.29 -1.82 -13.74
CA PRO A 516 -1.94 -0.92 -14.85
C PRO A 516 -0.51 -0.36 -14.71
N LEU A 517 0.13 -0.06 -15.85
CA LEU A 517 1.46 0.57 -15.96
C LEU A 517 2.69 -0.25 -15.52
N THR A 518 2.59 -1.55 -15.25
CA THR A 518 3.75 -2.44 -15.00
C THR A 518 3.98 -3.45 -16.14
N GLY A 519 5.17 -4.05 -16.18
CA GLY A 519 5.59 -5.00 -17.22
C GLY A 519 7.03 -5.44 -17.02
N SER A 520 7.66 -5.97 -18.08
CA SER A 520 9.09 -6.33 -18.07
C SER A 520 9.86 -5.47 -19.07
N ILE A 521 11.01 -4.93 -18.66
CA ILE A 521 11.91 -4.21 -19.59
C ILE A 521 12.56 -5.19 -20.59
N GLY A 522 12.59 -6.48 -20.27
CA GLY A 522 13.21 -7.50 -21.08
C GLY A 522 13.35 -8.83 -20.33
N VAL A 523 13.42 -9.90 -21.11
CA VAL A 523 13.56 -11.28 -20.63
C VAL A 523 14.87 -11.87 -21.12
N VAL A 524 15.66 -12.46 -20.22
CA VAL A 524 16.81 -13.30 -20.56
C VAL A 524 16.54 -14.73 -20.11
N THR A 525 16.55 -15.68 -21.05
CA THR A 525 16.26 -17.10 -20.75
C THR A 525 17.54 -17.91 -20.63
N ILE A 526 17.68 -18.63 -19.53
CA ILE A 526 18.80 -19.53 -19.25
C ILE A 526 18.56 -20.90 -19.91
N ASN A 527 19.51 -21.35 -20.71
CA ASN A 527 19.53 -22.68 -21.33
C ASN A 527 20.04 -23.72 -20.33
N LEU A 528 19.13 -24.32 -19.54
CA LEU A 528 19.49 -25.31 -18.53
C LEU A 528 20.06 -26.62 -19.10
N PRO A 529 19.57 -27.17 -20.25
CA PRO A 529 20.13 -28.39 -20.84
C PRO A 529 21.64 -28.36 -21.02
N ARG A 530 22.16 -27.23 -21.52
CA ARG A 530 23.61 -27.02 -21.67
C ARG A 530 24.34 -27.01 -20.33
N ILE A 531 23.74 -26.47 -19.28
CA ILE A 531 24.34 -26.51 -17.93
C ILE A 531 24.40 -27.96 -17.45
N GLY A 532 23.28 -28.69 -17.56
CA GLY A 532 23.22 -30.10 -17.16
C GLY A 532 24.26 -30.97 -17.86
N TYR A 533 24.42 -30.81 -19.18
CA TYR A 533 25.41 -31.55 -19.97
C TYR A 533 26.87 -31.23 -19.59
N LEU A 534 27.17 -29.97 -19.21
CA LEU A 534 28.54 -29.53 -18.94
C LEU A 534 28.98 -29.70 -17.47
N SER A 535 28.07 -30.11 -16.59
CA SER A 535 28.33 -30.24 -15.16
C SER A 535 28.55 -31.70 -14.78
N GLN A 536 29.57 -31.96 -13.97
CA GLN A 536 29.87 -33.29 -13.42
C GLN A 536 29.47 -33.41 -11.95
N SER A 537 29.20 -32.28 -11.29
CA SER A 537 28.76 -32.21 -9.90
C SER A 537 27.66 -31.16 -9.73
N GLU A 538 26.93 -31.27 -8.62
CA GLU A 538 25.91 -30.28 -8.26
C GLU A 538 26.51 -28.88 -8.07
N GLU A 539 27.70 -28.81 -7.44
CA GLU A 539 28.41 -27.54 -7.23
C GLU A 539 28.72 -26.85 -8.57
N GLU A 540 29.24 -27.60 -9.55
CA GLU A 540 29.49 -27.06 -10.90
C GLU A 540 28.20 -26.61 -11.60
N PHE A 541 27.09 -27.33 -11.41
CA PHE A 541 25.78 -26.94 -11.95
C PHE A 541 25.36 -25.55 -11.44
N PHE A 542 25.37 -25.36 -10.13
CA PHE A 542 24.96 -24.10 -9.52
C PHE A 542 25.96 -22.96 -9.76
N GLU A 543 27.25 -23.24 -9.83
CA GLU A 543 28.26 -22.24 -10.20
C GLU A 543 28.01 -21.71 -11.63
N ARG A 544 27.80 -22.61 -12.59
CA ARG A 544 27.50 -22.25 -13.99
C ARG A 544 26.18 -21.47 -14.09
N LEU A 545 25.14 -21.93 -13.40
CA LEU A 545 23.85 -21.26 -13.34
C LEU A 545 23.99 -19.84 -12.78
N GLY A 546 24.62 -19.70 -11.61
CA GLY A 546 24.86 -18.40 -10.97
C GLY A 546 25.63 -17.44 -11.88
N ARG A 547 26.70 -17.91 -12.53
CA ARG A 547 27.48 -17.10 -13.47
C ARG A 547 26.63 -16.62 -14.66
N LEU A 548 25.79 -17.47 -15.23
CA LEU A 548 24.91 -17.07 -16.35
C LEU A 548 23.83 -16.09 -15.90
N MET A 549 23.29 -16.26 -14.69
CA MET A 549 22.37 -15.30 -14.09
C MET A 549 23.02 -13.94 -13.84
N ASP A 550 24.30 -13.91 -13.44
CA ASP A 550 25.03 -12.65 -13.25
C ASP A 550 25.19 -11.89 -14.57
N ILE A 551 25.46 -12.63 -15.67
CA ILE A 551 25.51 -12.05 -17.02
C ILE A 551 24.13 -11.55 -17.44
N ALA A 552 23.06 -12.30 -17.15
CA ALA A 552 21.69 -11.89 -17.44
C ALA A 552 21.31 -10.60 -16.70
N LYS A 553 21.67 -10.48 -15.41
CA LYS A 553 21.52 -9.25 -14.62
C LYS A 553 22.20 -8.08 -15.32
N VAL A 554 23.48 -8.20 -15.66
CA VAL A 554 24.24 -7.13 -16.35
C VAL A 554 23.57 -6.72 -17.65
N SER A 555 23.12 -7.69 -18.46
CA SER A 555 22.40 -7.41 -19.71
C SER A 555 21.12 -6.61 -19.48
N LEU A 556 20.30 -7.01 -18.51
CA LEU A 556 19.04 -6.34 -18.18
C LEU A 556 19.25 -4.95 -17.60
N GLU A 557 20.27 -4.75 -16.76
CA GLU A 557 20.65 -3.43 -16.22
C GLU A 557 21.14 -2.48 -17.32
N ILE A 558 21.90 -2.98 -18.30
CA ILE A 558 22.28 -2.20 -19.48
C ILE A 558 21.02 -1.80 -20.26
N LYS A 559 20.12 -2.76 -20.50
CA LYS A 559 18.87 -2.49 -21.21
C LYS A 559 18.02 -1.43 -20.50
N ARG A 560 17.89 -1.51 -19.17
CA ARG A 560 17.18 -0.53 -18.34
C ARG A 560 17.69 0.89 -18.57
N LYS A 561 19.01 1.07 -18.51
CA LYS A 561 19.66 2.37 -18.75
C LYS A 561 19.37 2.91 -20.15
N VAL A 562 19.37 2.03 -21.15
CA VAL A 562 19.10 2.40 -22.54
C VAL A 562 17.64 2.82 -22.74
N VAL A 563 16.67 2.05 -22.23
CA VAL A 563 15.24 2.39 -22.38
C VAL A 563 14.88 3.65 -21.61
N GLU A 564 15.44 3.87 -20.42
CA GLU A 564 15.26 5.11 -19.66
C GLU A 564 15.76 6.32 -20.48
N ARG A 565 17.01 6.26 -20.98
CA ARG A 565 17.59 7.32 -21.82
C ARG A 565 16.75 7.60 -23.06
N PHE A 566 16.36 6.57 -23.79
CA PHE A 566 15.53 6.73 -24.99
C PHE A 566 14.14 7.32 -24.68
N THR A 567 13.57 7.03 -23.51
CA THR A 567 12.31 7.63 -23.08
C THR A 567 12.49 9.12 -22.78
N GLU A 568 13.58 9.47 -22.09
CA GLU A 568 13.96 10.86 -21.79
C GLU A 568 14.21 11.67 -23.08
N GLU A 569 14.88 11.08 -24.07
CA GLU A 569 15.16 11.65 -25.39
C GLU A 569 13.92 11.67 -26.32
N GLY A 570 12.77 11.14 -25.88
CA GLY A 570 11.51 11.19 -26.63
C GLY A 570 11.34 10.12 -27.71
N LEU A 571 12.17 9.08 -27.72
CA LEU A 571 12.05 7.95 -28.66
C LEU A 571 10.92 6.96 -28.28
N TYR A 572 10.39 7.05 -27.06
CA TYR A 572 9.23 6.29 -26.60
C TYR A 572 8.09 7.24 -26.14
N PRO A 573 7.50 8.03 -27.05
CA PRO A 573 6.57 9.10 -26.69
C PRO A 573 5.30 8.58 -25.99
N TYR A 574 4.76 7.43 -26.42
CA TYR A 574 3.58 6.85 -25.77
C TYR A 574 3.90 6.35 -24.36
N ALA A 575 4.97 5.57 -24.20
CA ALA A 575 5.37 5.06 -22.89
C ALA A 575 5.71 6.21 -21.93
N ARG A 576 6.36 7.27 -22.43
CA ARG A 576 6.64 8.48 -21.67
C ARG A 576 5.36 9.05 -21.05
N VAL A 577 4.32 9.30 -21.85
CA VAL A 577 3.05 9.87 -21.38
C VAL A 577 2.40 8.98 -20.32
N TYR A 578 2.30 7.67 -20.57
CA TYR A 578 1.66 6.75 -19.61
C TYR A 578 2.48 6.55 -18.33
N LEU A 579 3.80 6.74 -18.37
CA LEU A 579 4.71 6.55 -17.23
C LEU A 579 5.13 7.87 -16.56
N GLU A 580 4.53 9.01 -16.93
CA GLU A 580 4.84 10.32 -16.32
C GLU A 580 4.61 10.32 -14.81
N GLY A 581 3.53 9.69 -14.32
CA GLY A 581 3.27 9.55 -12.89
C GLY A 581 4.33 8.69 -12.16
N VAL A 582 4.84 7.64 -12.81
CA VAL A 582 5.93 6.81 -12.28
C VAL A 582 7.22 7.61 -12.22
N LYS A 583 7.52 8.38 -13.27
CA LYS A 583 8.69 9.26 -13.33
C LYS A 583 8.64 10.34 -12.24
N ALA A 584 7.49 10.96 -12.04
CA ALA A 584 7.29 11.98 -11.01
C ALA A 584 7.49 11.44 -9.60
N SER A 585 7.08 10.18 -9.34
CA SER A 585 7.17 9.57 -8.00
C SER A 585 8.51 8.90 -7.71
N THR A 586 9.20 8.35 -8.72
CA THR A 586 10.41 7.52 -8.51
C THR A 586 11.67 8.11 -9.15
N GLY A 587 11.54 9.19 -9.92
CA GLY A 587 12.63 9.77 -10.70
C GLY A 587 13.00 8.98 -11.97
N ARG A 588 12.37 7.82 -12.23
CA ARG A 588 12.62 6.97 -13.42
C ARG A 588 11.30 6.52 -14.08
N TYR A 589 11.24 6.45 -15.40
CA TYR A 589 10.03 6.01 -16.11
C TYR A 589 9.74 4.53 -15.89
N TRP A 590 10.79 3.70 -15.86
CA TRP A 590 10.65 2.23 -15.86
C TRP A 590 10.84 1.59 -14.47
N ASP A 591 10.75 2.36 -13.38
CA ASP A 591 11.05 1.89 -12.01
C ASP A 591 10.14 0.73 -11.55
N ASN A 592 8.88 0.76 -11.99
CA ASN A 592 7.85 -0.23 -11.70
C ASN A 592 7.86 -1.44 -12.67
N HIS A 593 8.86 -1.57 -13.56
CA HIS A 593 8.99 -2.70 -14.49
C HIS A 593 10.06 -3.69 -14.03
N PHE A 594 9.80 -4.98 -14.22
CA PHE A 594 10.69 -6.08 -13.88
C PHE A 594 11.85 -6.26 -14.88
N SER A 595 12.99 -6.69 -14.35
CA SER A 595 14.08 -7.34 -15.08
C SER A 595 13.87 -8.85 -15.01
N THR A 596 13.46 -9.49 -16.11
CA THR A 596 13.01 -10.88 -16.06
C THR A 596 14.12 -11.85 -16.45
N ILE A 597 14.37 -12.83 -15.58
CA ILE A 597 15.20 -13.98 -15.90
C ILE A 597 14.29 -15.21 -15.95
N GLY A 598 14.30 -15.91 -17.08
CA GLY A 598 13.54 -17.13 -17.25
C GLY A 598 14.44 -18.33 -17.52
N LEU A 599 13.83 -19.50 -17.70
CA LEU A 599 14.54 -20.76 -17.96
C LEU A 599 13.79 -21.63 -18.96
N ILE A 600 14.53 -22.54 -19.58
CA ILE A 600 14.01 -23.54 -20.52
C ILE A 600 14.70 -24.88 -20.33
N GLY A 601 14.00 -25.97 -20.61
CA GLY A 601 14.56 -27.31 -20.75
C GLY A 601 14.99 -27.95 -19.43
N MET A 602 14.26 -27.73 -18.33
CA MET A 602 14.59 -28.38 -17.05
C MET A 602 14.64 -29.90 -17.19
N ASN A 603 13.66 -30.49 -17.88
CA ASN A 603 13.63 -31.92 -18.12
C ASN A 603 14.91 -32.44 -18.80
N GLU A 604 15.33 -31.82 -19.91
CA GLU A 604 16.54 -32.24 -20.61
C GLU A 604 17.81 -31.90 -19.81
N ALA A 605 17.80 -30.85 -18.97
CA ALA A 605 18.90 -30.57 -18.06
C ALA A 605 19.11 -31.71 -17.05
N LEU A 606 18.03 -32.24 -16.48
CA LEU A 606 18.08 -33.36 -15.55
C LEU A 606 18.55 -34.64 -16.25
N LEU A 607 18.04 -34.91 -17.46
CA LEU A 607 18.48 -36.07 -18.25
C LEU A 607 19.98 -36.03 -18.54
N ASN A 608 20.50 -34.87 -18.94
CA ASN A 608 21.92 -34.70 -19.24
C ASN A 608 22.80 -34.72 -17.98
N PHE A 609 22.31 -34.27 -16.83
CA PHE A 609 23.10 -34.13 -15.61
C PHE A 609 23.10 -35.39 -14.74
N MET A 610 21.93 -36.01 -14.56
CA MET A 610 21.73 -37.10 -13.61
C MET A 610 21.06 -38.34 -14.23
N GLY A 611 20.75 -38.31 -15.54
CA GLY A 611 20.13 -39.44 -16.23
C GLY A 611 18.68 -39.70 -15.82
N LYS A 612 18.04 -38.74 -15.15
CA LYS A 612 16.65 -38.79 -14.66
C LYS A 612 15.84 -37.66 -15.28
N ASP A 613 14.57 -37.90 -15.55
CA ASP A 613 13.67 -36.87 -16.04
C ASP A 613 13.03 -36.08 -14.89
N ILE A 614 12.21 -35.08 -15.22
CA ILE A 614 11.56 -34.24 -14.20
C ILE A 614 10.44 -34.98 -13.44
N ALA A 615 9.90 -36.08 -13.99
CA ALA A 615 8.83 -36.86 -13.38
C ALA A 615 9.37 -37.83 -12.31
N ASP A 616 10.65 -38.21 -12.38
CA ASP A 616 11.34 -38.92 -11.31
C ASP A 616 11.38 -38.05 -10.01
N PRO A 617 11.06 -38.61 -8.84
CA PRO A 617 11.09 -37.85 -7.58
C PRO A 617 12.41 -37.13 -7.30
N GLU A 618 13.56 -37.70 -7.66
CA GLU A 618 14.86 -37.03 -7.48
C GLU A 618 15.05 -35.89 -8.48
N GLY A 619 14.57 -36.05 -9.72
CA GLY A 619 14.58 -34.99 -10.73
C GLY A 619 13.67 -33.82 -10.35
N TYR A 620 12.48 -34.13 -9.82
CA TYR A 620 11.54 -33.15 -9.28
C TYR A 620 12.17 -32.31 -8.15
N GLU A 621 12.75 -32.96 -7.14
CA GLU A 621 13.39 -32.27 -6.03
C GLU A 621 14.58 -31.41 -6.49
N PHE A 622 15.35 -31.87 -7.48
CA PHE A 622 16.42 -31.07 -8.07
C PHE A 622 15.87 -29.85 -8.82
N ALA A 623 14.78 -30.00 -9.58
CA ALA A 623 14.11 -28.87 -10.24
C ALA A 623 13.63 -27.81 -9.23
N VAL A 624 13.03 -28.24 -8.11
CA VAL A 624 12.65 -27.37 -6.99
C VAL A 624 13.88 -26.63 -6.45
N LYS A 625 15.00 -27.32 -6.25
CA LYS A 625 16.26 -26.73 -5.77
C LYS A 625 16.81 -25.68 -6.73
N VAL A 626 16.74 -25.94 -8.04
CA VAL A 626 17.15 -24.98 -9.08
C VAL A 626 16.27 -23.73 -9.06
N LEU A 627 14.95 -23.87 -9.00
CA LEU A 627 14.03 -22.73 -8.92
C LEU A 627 14.27 -21.89 -7.66
N LYS A 628 14.47 -22.52 -6.51
CA LYS A 628 14.80 -21.84 -5.24
C LYS A 628 16.11 -21.08 -5.34
N PHE A 629 17.17 -21.69 -5.88
CA PHE A 629 18.45 -21.03 -6.12
C PHE A 629 18.31 -19.79 -7.01
N MET A 630 17.58 -19.92 -8.14
CA MET A 630 17.35 -18.80 -9.04
C MET A 630 16.60 -17.67 -8.32
N ARG A 631 15.54 -17.98 -7.58
CA ARG A 631 14.77 -16.98 -6.83
C ARG A 631 15.63 -16.25 -5.78
N ASP A 632 16.45 -16.98 -5.03
CA ASP A 632 17.36 -16.39 -4.04
C ASP A 632 18.39 -15.47 -4.69
N ARG A 633 18.89 -15.85 -5.87
CA ARG A 633 19.82 -15.04 -6.66
C ARG A 633 19.17 -13.77 -7.20
N LEU A 634 17.94 -13.84 -7.70
CA LEU A 634 17.16 -12.67 -8.12
C LEU A 634 16.94 -11.71 -6.95
N TYR A 635 16.65 -12.23 -5.76
CA TYR A 635 16.50 -11.40 -4.55
C TYR A 635 17.80 -10.68 -4.18
N GLN A 636 18.97 -11.30 -4.35
CA GLN A 636 20.26 -10.62 -4.20
C GLN A 636 20.40 -9.48 -5.21
N TYR A 637 20.04 -9.71 -6.48
CA TYR A 637 20.09 -8.67 -7.51
C TYR A 637 19.17 -7.48 -7.22
N GLN A 638 17.96 -7.73 -6.69
CA GLN A 638 17.05 -6.64 -6.29
C GLN A 638 17.69 -5.76 -5.21
N GLN A 639 18.32 -6.36 -4.20
CA GLN A 639 19.01 -5.61 -3.14
C GLN A 639 20.23 -4.85 -3.65
N GLU A 640 20.98 -5.43 -4.59
CA GLU A 640 22.19 -4.83 -5.14
C GLU A 640 21.90 -3.66 -6.09
N THR A 641 20.84 -3.78 -6.91
CA THR A 641 20.56 -2.86 -8.02
C THR A 641 19.43 -1.88 -7.72
N ASP A 642 18.64 -2.16 -6.68
CA ASP A 642 17.42 -1.43 -6.34
C ASP A 642 16.34 -1.47 -7.45
N ASN A 643 16.42 -2.46 -8.35
CA ASN A 643 15.42 -2.71 -9.41
C ASN A 643 14.63 -3.99 -9.14
N LEU A 644 13.43 -4.09 -9.72
CA LEU A 644 12.57 -5.26 -9.62
C LEU A 644 13.08 -6.41 -10.52
N TYR A 645 13.07 -7.64 -10.00
CA TYR A 645 13.40 -8.86 -10.75
C TYR A 645 12.34 -9.94 -10.53
N ASN A 646 12.06 -10.73 -11.56
CA ASN A 646 11.15 -11.86 -11.45
C ASN A 646 11.65 -13.09 -12.22
N LEU A 647 11.21 -14.26 -11.76
CA LEU A 647 11.49 -15.56 -12.36
C LEU A 647 10.32 -15.96 -13.26
N GLU A 648 10.56 -16.15 -14.56
CA GLU A 648 9.51 -16.48 -15.53
C GLU A 648 9.68 -17.90 -16.10
N ALA A 649 8.57 -18.60 -16.26
CA ALA A 649 8.47 -19.79 -17.10
C ALA A 649 8.40 -19.35 -18.56
N THR A 650 9.56 -19.10 -19.17
CA THR A 650 9.66 -18.57 -20.53
C THR A 650 8.82 -19.41 -21.52
N PRO A 651 7.86 -18.79 -22.24
CA PRO A 651 7.07 -19.48 -23.27
C PRO A 651 7.94 -20.09 -24.37
N ALA A 652 9.04 -19.41 -24.71
CA ALA A 652 10.17 -19.92 -25.46
C ALA A 652 9.87 -20.48 -26.87
N GLU A 653 8.83 -19.99 -27.56
CA GLU A 653 8.40 -20.51 -28.89
C GLU A 653 9.56 -20.72 -29.87
N GLY A 654 10.36 -19.68 -30.14
CA GLY A 654 11.53 -19.80 -31.01
C GLY A 654 12.79 -20.31 -30.30
N ALA A 655 12.90 -20.09 -28.98
CA ALA A 655 14.08 -20.44 -28.22
C ALA A 655 14.20 -21.96 -28.02
N THR A 656 13.09 -22.69 -27.87
CA THR A 656 13.09 -24.16 -27.70
C THR A 656 13.84 -24.85 -28.84
N TYR A 657 13.44 -24.59 -30.08
CA TYR A 657 14.01 -25.22 -31.25
C TYR A 657 15.42 -24.69 -31.54
N ARG A 658 15.61 -23.37 -31.48
CA ARG A 658 16.90 -22.75 -31.82
C ARG A 658 18.01 -23.19 -30.87
N LEU A 659 17.75 -23.23 -29.56
CA LEU A 659 18.76 -23.61 -28.58
C LEU A 659 19.11 -25.10 -28.71
N ALA A 660 18.11 -25.98 -28.81
CA ALA A 660 18.32 -27.42 -28.98
C ALA A 660 19.13 -27.75 -30.24
N ARG A 661 18.80 -27.12 -31.38
CA ARG A 661 19.55 -27.30 -32.64
C ARG A 661 21.00 -26.82 -32.54
N LEU A 662 21.23 -25.67 -31.91
CA LEU A 662 22.59 -25.15 -31.72
C LEU A 662 23.41 -26.00 -30.74
N ASP A 663 22.76 -26.57 -29.73
CA ASP A 663 23.38 -27.51 -28.82
C ASP A 663 23.74 -28.82 -29.50
N LYS A 664 22.81 -29.46 -30.22
CA LYS A 664 23.09 -30.67 -31.00
C LYS A 664 24.21 -30.50 -32.02
N ALA A 665 24.28 -29.33 -32.67
CA ALA A 665 25.37 -29.03 -33.61
C ALA A 665 26.74 -28.94 -32.93
N ARG A 666 26.78 -28.51 -31.66
CA ARG A 666 28.03 -28.33 -30.89
C ARG A 666 28.41 -29.55 -30.06
N PHE A 667 27.41 -30.25 -29.53
CA PHE A 667 27.49 -31.39 -28.63
C PHE A 667 26.57 -32.48 -29.20
N PRO A 668 27.02 -33.28 -30.17
CA PRO A 668 26.13 -34.23 -30.88
C PRO A 668 25.39 -35.23 -29.97
N ASP A 669 26.00 -35.58 -28.84
CA ASP A 669 25.55 -36.50 -27.81
C ASP A 669 24.66 -35.86 -26.73
N ILE A 670 24.48 -34.53 -26.70
CA ILE A 670 23.58 -33.87 -25.74
C ILE A 670 22.14 -34.38 -25.92
N ILE A 671 21.46 -34.69 -24.82
CA ILE A 671 20.08 -35.17 -24.85
C ILE A 671 19.14 -33.98 -25.09
N THR A 672 18.24 -34.14 -26.06
CA THR A 672 17.16 -33.21 -26.39
C THR A 672 15.85 -33.99 -26.54
N ALA A 673 14.70 -33.34 -26.45
CA ALA A 673 13.44 -33.94 -26.88
C ALA A 673 13.35 -34.00 -28.42
N GLY A 674 12.35 -34.68 -28.97
CA GLY A 674 12.14 -34.81 -30.41
C GLY A 674 12.60 -36.14 -31.03
N GLY A 675 13.28 -37.01 -30.27
CA GLY A 675 13.75 -38.32 -30.73
C GLY A 675 14.56 -38.27 -32.03
N ASP A 676 14.16 -39.06 -33.02
CA ASP A 676 14.72 -39.06 -34.39
C ASP A 676 14.23 -37.88 -35.25
N GLY A 677 13.32 -37.06 -34.73
CA GLY A 677 12.78 -35.87 -35.37
C GLY A 677 13.62 -34.61 -35.10
N GLU A 678 12.97 -33.45 -35.22
CA GLU A 678 13.62 -32.16 -34.99
C GLU A 678 13.81 -31.90 -33.49
N PRO A 679 15.04 -31.54 -33.05
CA PRO A 679 15.35 -31.44 -31.63
C PRO A 679 14.69 -30.20 -31.01
N TYR A 680 14.14 -30.35 -29.81
CA TYR A 680 13.58 -29.22 -29.05
C TYR A 680 13.83 -29.41 -27.55
N TYR A 681 13.58 -28.34 -26.78
CA TYR A 681 13.60 -28.37 -25.32
C TYR A 681 12.21 -28.20 -24.74
N THR A 682 11.92 -28.97 -23.70
CA THR A 682 10.68 -28.86 -22.95
C THR A 682 10.58 -27.45 -22.35
N ASN A 683 9.39 -26.85 -22.41
CA ASN A 683 9.18 -25.50 -21.92
C ASN A 683 9.43 -25.44 -20.40
N SER A 684 10.33 -24.54 -20.00
CA SER A 684 10.64 -24.25 -18.59
C SER A 684 10.78 -25.49 -17.69
N THR A 685 9.88 -25.67 -16.72
CA THR A 685 9.79 -26.84 -15.82
C THR A 685 8.51 -27.67 -16.06
N HIS A 686 7.91 -27.56 -17.23
CA HIS A 686 6.78 -28.39 -17.60
C HIS A 686 7.19 -29.86 -17.68
N LEU A 687 6.21 -30.74 -17.46
CA LEU A 687 6.34 -32.13 -17.83
C LEU A 687 6.53 -32.25 -19.35
N PRO A 688 7.33 -33.21 -19.83
CA PRO A 688 7.36 -33.55 -21.24
C PRO A 688 5.95 -33.86 -21.75
N VAL A 689 5.63 -33.41 -22.95
CA VAL A 689 4.28 -33.51 -23.54
C VAL A 689 3.80 -34.95 -23.76
N TYR A 690 4.69 -35.94 -23.67
CA TYR A 690 4.40 -37.37 -23.77
C TYR A 690 4.33 -38.08 -22.39
N ALA A 691 4.58 -37.38 -21.28
CA ALA A 691 4.78 -38.00 -19.96
C ALA A 691 3.51 -38.67 -19.40
N THR A 692 2.37 -37.97 -19.45
CA THR A 692 1.09 -38.49 -18.95
C THR A 692 -0.08 -37.96 -19.81
N ASP A 693 -1.16 -38.75 -19.89
CA ASP A 693 -2.46 -38.31 -20.41
C ASP A 693 -3.50 -38.06 -19.30
N ASP A 694 -3.08 -38.10 -18.02
CA ASP A 694 -3.89 -37.71 -16.87
C ASP A 694 -3.63 -36.24 -16.49
N LEU A 695 -4.66 -35.41 -16.63
CA LEU A 695 -4.59 -33.99 -16.25
C LEU A 695 -4.36 -33.81 -14.75
N TYR A 696 -4.94 -34.65 -13.91
CA TYR A 696 -4.82 -34.53 -12.45
C TYR A 696 -3.40 -34.86 -11.98
N GLU A 697 -2.77 -35.89 -12.56
CA GLU A 697 -1.36 -36.20 -12.33
C GLU A 697 -0.47 -35.02 -12.74
N ALA A 698 -0.70 -34.45 -13.92
CA ALA A 698 0.04 -33.29 -14.41
C ALA A 698 -0.15 -32.07 -13.50
N LEU A 699 -1.38 -31.78 -13.07
CA LEU A 699 -1.69 -30.70 -12.12
C LEU A 699 -0.96 -30.91 -10.79
N LYS A 700 -1.04 -32.11 -10.21
CA LYS A 700 -0.39 -32.44 -8.93
C LYS A 700 1.12 -32.30 -8.99
N HIS A 701 1.75 -32.75 -10.07
CA HIS A 701 3.17 -32.56 -10.28
C HIS A 701 3.51 -31.07 -10.44
N GLN A 702 2.74 -30.34 -11.24
CA GLN A 702 3.07 -28.95 -11.58
C GLN A 702 2.76 -27.97 -10.45
N ASP A 703 1.84 -28.28 -9.54
CA ASP A 703 1.40 -27.40 -8.46
C ASP A 703 2.58 -26.80 -7.68
N GLY A 704 3.48 -27.65 -7.18
CA GLY A 704 4.63 -27.22 -6.38
C GLY A 704 5.75 -26.51 -7.16
N LEU A 705 5.82 -26.67 -8.48
CA LEU A 705 6.81 -26.01 -9.33
C LEU A 705 6.32 -24.66 -9.84
N GLN A 706 5.06 -24.60 -10.28
CA GLN A 706 4.46 -23.41 -10.89
C GLN A 706 4.38 -22.25 -9.89
N VAL A 707 4.12 -22.54 -8.61
CA VAL A 707 4.13 -21.54 -7.53
C VAL A 707 5.52 -20.97 -7.23
N LEU A 708 6.62 -21.61 -7.66
CA LEU A 708 7.96 -21.08 -7.40
C LEU A 708 8.34 -19.95 -8.37
N TYR A 709 7.59 -19.75 -9.45
CA TYR A 709 7.76 -18.63 -10.37
C TYR A 709 7.18 -17.35 -9.78
N THR A 710 7.99 -16.30 -9.69
CA THR A 710 7.56 -14.98 -9.20
C THR A 710 7.11 -14.05 -10.34
N GLY A 711 7.30 -14.47 -11.60
CA GLY A 711 6.90 -13.81 -12.83
C GLY A 711 5.90 -14.66 -13.61
N GLY A 712 5.84 -14.50 -14.93
CA GLY A 712 4.87 -15.21 -15.76
C GLY A 712 4.99 -16.73 -15.69
N THR A 713 3.89 -17.42 -15.44
CA THR A 713 3.80 -18.88 -15.57
C THR A 713 2.40 -19.28 -16.05
N VAL A 714 2.26 -20.45 -16.67
CA VAL A 714 0.97 -21.00 -17.09
C VAL A 714 1.07 -22.51 -17.27
N LEU A 715 0.04 -23.23 -16.83
CA LEU A 715 -0.17 -24.63 -17.18
C LEU A 715 -1.22 -24.76 -18.30
N HIS A 716 -0.91 -25.53 -19.34
CA HIS A 716 -1.83 -25.79 -20.43
C HIS A 716 -2.49 -27.16 -20.31
N GLY A 717 -3.79 -27.20 -20.06
CA GLY A 717 -4.60 -28.42 -20.11
C GLY A 717 -5.00 -28.73 -21.55
N PHE A 718 -4.16 -29.45 -22.30
CA PHE A 718 -4.43 -29.87 -23.67
C PHE A 718 -5.43 -31.04 -23.75
N VAL A 719 -6.73 -30.79 -23.89
CA VAL A 719 -7.82 -31.77 -23.73
C VAL A 719 -8.24 -32.52 -25.00
N GLY A 720 -7.48 -32.40 -26.08
CA GLY A 720 -7.73 -33.12 -27.34
C GLY A 720 -8.75 -32.44 -28.21
N GLU A 721 -10.04 -32.74 -28.05
CA GLU A 721 -11.11 -32.08 -28.80
C GLU A 721 -12.00 -31.22 -27.89
N ARG A 722 -13.00 -30.57 -28.49
CA ARG A 722 -13.94 -29.70 -27.79
C ARG A 722 -14.68 -30.44 -26.68
N LEU A 723 -14.62 -29.89 -25.47
CA LEU A 723 -15.45 -30.32 -24.33
C LEU A 723 -16.82 -29.63 -24.35
N THR A 724 -17.74 -30.05 -23.48
CA THR A 724 -18.96 -29.28 -23.21
C THR A 724 -18.65 -28.09 -22.30
N SER A 725 -19.37 -26.97 -22.46
CA SER A 725 -19.22 -25.80 -21.58
C SER A 725 -19.37 -26.15 -20.10
N LYS A 726 -20.32 -27.04 -19.76
CA LYS A 726 -20.51 -27.55 -18.39
C LYS A 726 -19.30 -28.32 -17.87
N ALA A 727 -18.68 -29.16 -18.70
CA ALA A 727 -17.48 -29.90 -18.31
C ALA A 727 -16.29 -28.95 -18.08
N VAL A 728 -16.13 -27.94 -18.94
CA VAL A 728 -15.10 -26.91 -18.77
C VAL A 728 -15.31 -26.13 -17.47
N LYS A 729 -16.53 -25.66 -17.20
CA LYS A 729 -16.89 -24.95 -15.97
C LYS A 729 -16.52 -25.75 -14.72
N LEU A 730 -16.90 -27.03 -14.68
CA LEU A 730 -16.55 -27.93 -13.57
C LEU A 730 -15.05 -28.14 -13.44
N LEU A 731 -14.33 -28.27 -14.57
CA LEU A 731 -12.89 -28.48 -14.57
C LEU A 731 -12.14 -27.25 -14.07
N VAL A 732 -12.48 -26.06 -14.57
CA VAL A 732 -11.93 -24.78 -14.12
C VAL A 732 -12.16 -24.61 -12.62
N ARG A 733 -13.39 -24.85 -12.15
CA ARG A 733 -13.73 -24.81 -10.73
C ARG A 733 -12.88 -25.74 -9.90
N ARG A 734 -12.79 -27.02 -10.28
CA ARG A 734 -12.00 -28.01 -9.56
C ARG A 734 -10.51 -27.66 -9.54
N ILE A 735 -9.95 -27.13 -10.62
CA ILE A 735 -8.56 -26.70 -10.65
C ILE A 735 -8.35 -25.56 -9.66
N ALA A 736 -9.19 -24.52 -9.71
CA ALA A 736 -9.08 -23.38 -8.80
C ALA A 736 -9.22 -23.78 -7.32
N GLU A 737 -10.20 -24.62 -7.00
CA GLU A 737 -10.52 -25.03 -5.62
C GLU A 737 -9.54 -26.05 -5.02
N ASN A 738 -8.76 -26.80 -5.82
CA ASN A 738 -7.90 -27.89 -5.31
C ASN A 738 -6.40 -27.70 -5.54
N PHE A 739 -5.99 -26.72 -6.35
CA PHE A 739 -4.59 -26.48 -6.68
C PHE A 739 -4.22 -25.01 -6.46
N HIS A 740 -2.93 -24.75 -6.23
CA HIS A 740 -2.31 -23.44 -6.05
C HIS A 740 -1.77 -22.87 -7.37
N ILE A 741 -1.96 -23.59 -8.50
CA ILE A 741 -1.50 -23.18 -9.82
C ILE A 741 -2.06 -21.80 -10.16
N PRO A 742 -1.21 -20.81 -10.49
CA PRO A 742 -1.66 -19.43 -10.61
C PRO A 742 -2.41 -19.15 -11.91
N TYR A 743 -1.94 -19.74 -13.00
CA TYR A 743 -2.51 -19.55 -14.33
C TYR A 743 -2.68 -20.89 -15.03
N TYR A 744 -3.86 -21.11 -15.58
CA TYR A 744 -4.11 -22.29 -16.37
C TYR A 744 -5.06 -22.00 -17.54
N THR A 745 -5.03 -22.89 -18.52
CA THR A 745 -5.88 -22.84 -19.72
C THR A 745 -6.45 -24.23 -19.98
N ILE A 746 -7.66 -24.30 -20.51
CA ILE A 746 -8.23 -25.53 -21.07
C ILE A 746 -8.21 -25.38 -22.59
N THR A 747 -7.40 -26.20 -23.26
CA THR A 747 -7.06 -26.01 -24.67
C THR A 747 -7.48 -27.23 -25.50
N PRO A 748 -8.53 -27.14 -26.32
CA PRO A 748 -8.83 -28.14 -27.33
C PRO A 748 -7.95 -27.92 -28.58
N THR A 749 -7.79 -28.98 -29.36
CA THR A 749 -7.34 -28.96 -30.76
C THR A 749 -8.58 -29.01 -31.65
N PHE A 750 -8.57 -28.22 -32.72
CA PHE A 750 -9.67 -28.14 -33.67
C PHE A 750 -9.14 -27.81 -35.07
N SER A 751 -9.98 -27.97 -36.07
CA SER A 751 -9.62 -27.78 -37.48
C SER A 751 -10.58 -26.81 -38.16
N ILE A 752 -10.07 -25.93 -39.01
CA ILE A 752 -10.90 -25.01 -39.81
C ILE A 752 -10.86 -25.44 -41.28
N CYS A 753 -12.04 -25.70 -41.86
CA CYS A 753 -12.19 -25.93 -43.28
C CYS A 753 -12.55 -24.63 -44.01
N PRO A 754 -11.86 -24.27 -45.11
CA PRO A 754 -12.17 -23.06 -45.88
C PRO A 754 -13.62 -22.97 -46.38
N ALA A 755 -14.29 -24.13 -46.56
CA ALA A 755 -15.66 -24.23 -47.04
C ALA A 755 -16.70 -24.53 -45.95
N HIS A 756 -16.31 -25.25 -44.88
CA HIS A 756 -17.25 -25.78 -43.88
C HIS A 756 -17.05 -25.23 -42.47
N GLY A 757 -16.10 -24.32 -42.26
CA GLY A 757 -15.84 -23.69 -40.96
C GLY A 757 -15.23 -24.63 -39.94
N TYR A 758 -15.63 -24.48 -38.68
CA TYR A 758 -15.10 -25.18 -37.53
C TYR A 758 -15.40 -26.69 -37.55
N ILE A 759 -14.40 -27.49 -37.21
CA ILE A 759 -14.48 -28.94 -37.03
C ILE A 759 -13.81 -29.28 -35.69
N PRO A 760 -14.51 -29.94 -34.76
CA PRO A 760 -13.90 -30.35 -33.50
C PRO A 760 -12.81 -31.41 -33.76
N GLY A 761 -11.68 -31.30 -33.07
CA GLY A 761 -10.58 -32.26 -33.17
C GLY A 761 -9.59 -31.99 -34.30
N GLU A 762 -8.55 -32.81 -34.32
CA GLU A 762 -7.48 -32.76 -35.31
C GLU A 762 -7.86 -33.53 -36.57
N HIS A 763 -8.13 -32.78 -37.64
CA HIS A 763 -8.42 -33.31 -38.96
C HIS A 763 -7.51 -32.60 -39.94
N PRO A 764 -6.55 -33.29 -40.59
CA PRO A 764 -5.74 -32.70 -41.67
C PRO A 764 -6.52 -32.50 -42.98
N ARG A 765 -7.65 -33.20 -43.12
CA ARG A 765 -8.60 -33.04 -44.23
C ARG A 765 -10.01 -32.99 -43.69
N CYS A 766 -10.84 -32.14 -44.30
CA CYS A 766 -12.23 -31.97 -43.93
C CYS A 766 -13.00 -33.29 -44.14
N PRO A 767 -13.72 -33.81 -43.13
CA PRO A 767 -14.51 -35.03 -43.27
C PRO A 767 -15.73 -34.86 -44.19
N LYS A 768 -16.10 -33.62 -44.54
CA LYS A 768 -17.25 -33.30 -45.41
C LYS A 768 -16.89 -33.15 -46.89
N CYS A 769 -15.84 -32.40 -47.23
CA CYS A 769 -15.40 -32.21 -48.64
C CYS A 769 -14.05 -32.82 -49.00
N GLY A 770 -13.25 -33.28 -48.04
CA GLY A 770 -11.90 -33.80 -48.29
C GLY A 770 -10.81 -32.73 -48.51
N GLU A 771 -11.16 -31.45 -48.53
CA GLU A 771 -10.22 -30.33 -48.64
C GLU A 771 -9.26 -30.25 -47.45
N GLU A 772 -8.07 -29.69 -47.67
CA GLU A 772 -7.09 -29.46 -46.60
C GLU A 772 -7.63 -28.45 -45.58
N THR A 773 -7.39 -28.74 -44.30
CA THR A 773 -7.88 -27.97 -43.16
C THR A 773 -6.72 -27.33 -42.40
N GLU A 774 -7.01 -26.22 -41.73
CA GLU A 774 -6.07 -25.57 -40.83
C GLU A 774 -6.26 -26.13 -39.42
N VAL A 775 -5.33 -26.97 -38.95
CA VAL A 775 -5.33 -27.48 -37.57
C VAL A 775 -4.80 -26.40 -36.64
N TYR A 776 -5.60 -26.00 -35.64
CA TYR A 776 -5.26 -25.03 -34.62
C TYR A 776 -5.03 -25.70 -33.27
N SER A 777 -4.01 -25.23 -32.56
CA SER A 777 -3.80 -25.54 -31.15
C SER A 777 -3.05 -24.36 -30.49
N ARG A 778 -2.80 -24.46 -29.19
CA ARG A 778 -2.00 -23.47 -28.44
C ARG A 778 -0.52 -23.86 -28.51
N VAL A 779 0.31 -22.92 -28.96
CA VAL A 779 1.75 -23.15 -29.15
C VAL A 779 2.53 -23.00 -27.84
N VAL A 780 2.47 -21.81 -27.24
CA VAL A 780 3.11 -21.49 -25.94
C VAL A 780 2.29 -20.56 -25.07
N GLY A 781 1.13 -20.12 -25.58
CA GLY A 781 0.30 -19.15 -24.90
C GLY A 781 -0.75 -18.46 -25.77
N TYR A 782 -0.81 -18.74 -27.06
CA TYR A 782 -1.87 -18.27 -27.95
C TYR A 782 -2.11 -19.30 -29.05
N LEU A 783 -3.26 -19.20 -29.72
CA LEU A 783 -3.67 -20.13 -30.76
C LEU A 783 -3.02 -19.75 -32.09
N ARG A 784 -2.49 -20.73 -32.82
CA ARG A 784 -2.04 -20.58 -34.22
C ARG A 784 -2.22 -21.89 -34.98
N PRO A 785 -2.31 -21.83 -36.32
CA PRO A 785 -2.25 -23.04 -37.14
C PRO A 785 -0.92 -23.78 -36.91
N VAL A 786 -0.98 -25.08 -36.65
CA VAL A 786 0.19 -25.92 -36.34
C VAL A 786 1.23 -25.86 -37.47
N ARG A 787 0.77 -25.81 -38.73
CA ARG A 787 1.64 -25.66 -39.92
C ARG A 787 2.50 -24.39 -39.94
N GLN A 788 2.15 -23.38 -39.15
CA GLN A 788 2.91 -22.12 -39.05
C GLN A 788 3.88 -22.11 -37.86
N TRP A 789 3.93 -23.17 -37.06
CA TRP A 789 4.86 -23.29 -35.95
C TRP A 789 6.25 -23.64 -36.48
N ASN A 790 7.29 -23.36 -35.70
CA ASN A 790 8.63 -23.84 -36.04
C ASN A 790 8.72 -25.36 -35.94
N ASP A 791 9.71 -25.96 -36.60
CA ASP A 791 9.80 -27.41 -36.76
C ASP A 791 9.91 -28.16 -35.41
N GLY A 792 10.61 -27.57 -34.43
CA GLY A 792 10.68 -28.13 -33.07
C GLY A 792 9.32 -28.14 -32.37
N LYS A 793 8.53 -27.07 -32.45
CA LYS A 793 7.15 -27.02 -31.91
C LYS A 793 6.19 -27.94 -32.66
N GLN A 794 6.38 -28.15 -33.96
CA GLN A 794 5.64 -29.18 -34.70
C GLN A 794 6.01 -30.59 -34.21
N SER A 795 7.29 -30.83 -33.87
CA SER A 795 7.73 -32.09 -33.29
C SER A 795 7.13 -32.32 -31.90
N GLU A 796 7.15 -31.29 -31.04
CA GLU A 796 6.48 -31.33 -29.74
C GLU A 796 4.98 -31.64 -29.89
N PHE A 797 4.29 -31.02 -30.86
CA PHE A 797 2.87 -31.28 -31.10
C PHE A 797 2.60 -32.74 -31.48
N ARG A 798 3.45 -33.35 -32.32
CA ARG A 798 3.30 -34.76 -32.72
C ARG A 798 3.49 -35.74 -31.56
N GLU A 799 4.34 -35.41 -30.59
CA GLU A 799 4.58 -36.24 -29.41
C GLU A 799 3.55 -36.02 -28.30
N ARG A 800 2.74 -34.95 -28.40
CA ARG A 800 1.82 -34.52 -27.35
C ARG A 800 0.72 -35.54 -27.11
N ARG A 801 0.63 -36.02 -25.87
CA ARG A 801 -0.53 -36.75 -25.38
C ARG A 801 -1.58 -35.75 -24.91
N HIS A 802 -2.80 -35.90 -25.42
CA HIS A 802 -3.94 -35.10 -24.96
C HIS A 802 -4.49 -35.66 -23.66
N TYR A 803 -4.80 -34.78 -22.71
CA TYR A 803 -5.35 -35.17 -21.43
C TYR A 803 -6.77 -35.69 -21.56
N ARG A 804 -7.04 -36.81 -20.90
CA ARG A 804 -8.38 -37.41 -20.84
C ARG A 804 -9.17 -36.79 -19.71
N VAL A 805 -10.23 -36.07 -20.06
CA VAL A 805 -11.17 -35.49 -19.08
C VAL A 805 -12.34 -36.45 -18.91
N GLY A 806 -12.13 -37.53 -18.17
CA GLY A 806 -13.17 -38.51 -17.83
C GLY A 806 -12.62 -39.81 -17.24
N SER A 807 -13.24 -40.27 -16.16
CA SER A 807 -12.96 -41.49 -15.37
C SER A 807 -11.87 -41.43 -14.28
N SER A 808 -11.98 -40.47 -13.36
CA SER A 808 -11.71 -40.69 -11.93
C SER A 808 -12.57 -39.80 -11.05
#